data_AF-E9N6Q5-F1
#
_entry.id   AF-E9N6Q5-F1
#
_cell.length_a   1.000
_cell.length_b   1.000
_cell.length_c   1.000
_cell.angle_alpha   90.00
_cell.angle_beta   90.00
_cell.angle_gamma   90.00
#
_symmetry.space_group_name_H-M   'P 1'
#
loop_
_entity.id
_entity.type
_entity.pdbx_description
1 polymer ?
#
loop_
_entity_poly.entity_id
_entity_poly.type
_entity_poly.pdbx_seq_one_letter_code
_entity_poly.pdbx_strand_id
1 'polypeptide(L)'
;MTNLKPYIIYDWKKTILKNTKENYSVNEIMPKTFFMDLHGKNIISATLNGTWKSWNLTDEGVGEHPIFKYVINDGYLQLNSKDDFKKISLKNVWIKLSMKINANLDGTYSISKNKSSFYIKDNSLQASKDNLILDKYLNKLMFLYFKDNIPKIEAIINKSRIQTKIVSDLSLLGWDIENSVSYKTMNEFIKKDNLYPKDFEAKYTYKNKLTFIASGKFSPWEMTTGADGQNIRFKCPIESATYDCDGTIYNASTENSILIQVDLSYFNSDTTIQDPTGLNNGKQFNLKIKTNENSNKNVTIINCELTSTDGLIDEEEKDFLSLAFKNWFNENIGKFDQIFSYILLGETAKNPAYQWLKPTQISYGSASVETETNIPNLDSSTFAAMCMVENHINSIPSHAVDNRMLELSKTQAAFGISFPLFLEKFLKQGLLSSQFISEDDIEVDTHTLIVTNKNQIKFGKVTNGDKQIVDSFLEPGKLRLSLQNNLIVLELFDLNWQQLKGVTGHFDFRQEYELKLINQSGKFIPSLEKCDEPEITYSVEEDKWVAFNDMLIGAALGTVFSMILGAGVKLTGMAISKGTKLLRSKAQTVKNKKKIYLDKRSIRQLKKDSGVDQIELKRISRENSVIASEEITLLSNNGSTNSSNLAIIKNKSMSAGKRIAIGSKKIISTISMLGAMTLGMQLGDILSKYIRAKENDDYSAIPGINKFMDQCIGAMRWPDENSELKVNFAKLQGIYLLGGTLEKNNEFNIKQNN
;
A
#
# COMPACT_ATOMS: atom_id res chain seq x y z
N MET A 1 4.05 -0.34 -19.20
CA MET A 1 4.79 -0.83 -18.03
C MET A 1 5.32 0.39 -17.30
N THR A 2 5.00 0.55 -16.02
CA THR A 2 5.55 1.63 -15.19
C THR A 2 7.01 1.35 -14.88
N ASN A 3 7.85 2.39 -14.89
CA ASN A 3 9.26 2.32 -14.51
C ASN A 3 9.45 2.24 -12.97
N LEU A 4 8.52 1.63 -12.24
CA LEU A 4 8.64 1.45 -10.79
C LEU A 4 9.70 0.40 -10.52
N LYS A 5 10.71 0.74 -9.71
CA LYS A 5 11.65 -0.26 -9.20
C LYS A 5 10.84 -1.32 -8.41
N PRO A 6 11.10 -2.63 -8.59
CA PRO A 6 10.41 -3.64 -7.81
C PRO A 6 10.72 -3.50 -6.32
N TYR A 7 9.74 -3.80 -5.47
CA TYR A 7 9.92 -3.91 -4.02
C TYR A 7 10.27 -5.34 -3.63
N ILE A 8 11.22 -5.49 -2.71
CA ILE A 8 11.66 -6.80 -2.21
C ILE A 8 11.08 -7.00 -0.81
N ILE A 9 10.12 -7.91 -0.69
CA ILE A 9 9.65 -8.38 0.61
C ILE A 9 10.66 -9.40 1.14
N TYR A 10 11.17 -9.16 2.35
CA TYR A 10 11.98 -10.11 3.09
C TYR A 10 11.10 -10.91 4.07
N ASP A 11 10.96 -12.21 3.84
CA ASP A 11 10.17 -13.11 4.70
C ASP A 11 11.08 -13.80 5.72
N TRP A 12 11.34 -13.09 6.82
CA TRP A 12 12.23 -13.59 7.88
C TRP A 12 11.67 -14.83 8.58
N LYS A 13 10.35 -14.94 8.76
CA LYS A 13 9.71 -16.12 9.35
C LYS A 13 9.94 -17.37 8.51
N LYS A 14 9.71 -17.28 7.19
CA LYS A 14 9.95 -18.38 6.26
C LYS A 14 11.44 -18.72 6.14
N THR A 15 12.30 -17.71 6.19
CA THR A 15 13.77 -17.88 6.19
C THR A 15 14.22 -18.74 7.38
N ILE A 16 13.76 -18.43 8.59
CA ILE A 16 14.11 -19.18 9.81
C ILE A 16 13.60 -20.62 9.76
N LEU A 17 12.34 -20.80 9.36
CA LEU A 17 11.75 -22.13 9.23
C LEU A 17 12.53 -23.01 8.25
N LYS A 18 12.99 -22.45 7.13
CA LYS A 18 13.78 -23.18 6.14
C LYS A 18 15.17 -23.54 6.67
N ASN A 19 15.90 -22.58 7.24
CA ASN A 19 17.23 -22.83 7.78
C ASN A 19 17.22 -23.86 8.92
N THR A 20 16.16 -23.87 9.72
CA THR A 20 15.98 -24.84 10.81
C THR A 20 15.68 -26.25 10.28
N LYS A 21 14.71 -26.39 9.35
CA LYS A 21 14.32 -27.70 8.78
C LYS A 21 15.46 -28.39 8.03
N GLU A 22 16.30 -27.61 7.37
CA GLU A 22 17.41 -28.13 6.56
C GLU A 22 18.71 -28.34 7.38
N ASN A 23 18.66 -28.23 8.72
CA ASN A 23 19.82 -28.33 9.63
C ASN A 23 21.03 -27.48 9.20
N TYR A 24 20.76 -26.31 8.61
CA TYR A 24 21.80 -25.48 8.03
C TYR A 24 22.51 -24.67 9.12
N SER A 25 23.72 -25.10 9.51
CA SER A 25 24.52 -24.41 10.52
C SER A 25 25.52 -23.44 9.88
N VAL A 26 25.26 -22.14 10.02
CA VAL A 26 26.22 -21.08 9.66
C VAL A 26 27.36 -20.92 10.66
N ASN A 27 27.30 -21.64 11.80
CA ASN A 27 28.23 -21.47 12.92
C ASN A 27 29.67 -21.89 12.60
N GLU A 28 29.89 -22.69 11.55
CA GLU A 28 31.24 -23.10 11.11
C GLU A 28 32.05 -21.95 10.50
N ILE A 29 31.38 -20.88 10.06
CA ILE A 29 32.01 -19.74 9.38
C ILE A 29 32.73 -18.83 10.38
N MET A 30 32.32 -18.85 11.66
CA MET A 30 32.85 -17.94 12.67
C MET A 30 33.90 -18.60 13.56
N PRO A 31 34.92 -17.83 13.98
CA PRO A 31 35.81 -18.25 15.05
C PRO A 31 35.00 -18.66 16.28
N LYS A 32 35.36 -19.79 16.89
CA LYS A 32 34.70 -20.27 18.11
C LYS A 32 34.95 -19.36 19.31
N THR A 33 36.02 -18.57 19.28
CA THR A 33 36.47 -17.65 20.33
C THR A 33 36.38 -16.20 19.85
N PHE A 34 36.21 -15.28 20.78
CA PHE A 34 36.31 -13.84 20.55
C PHE A 34 37.11 -13.19 21.66
N PHE A 35 37.87 -12.16 21.31
CA PHE A 35 38.64 -11.34 22.23
C PHE A 35 38.65 -9.89 21.72
N MET A 36 38.39 -8.94 22.62
CA MET A 36 38.54 -7.50 22.36
C MET A 36 39.08 -6.82 23.61
N ASP A 37 39.90 -5.81 23.42
CA ASP A 37 40.41 -4.94 24.45
C ASP A 37 40.27 -3.46 24.06
N LEU A 38 40.06 -2.61 25.05
CA LEU A 38 40.00 -1.16 24.89
C LEU A 38 40.64 -0.49 26.11
N HIS A 39 41.44 0.53 25.87
CA HIS A 39 42.09 1.33 26.92
C HIS A 39 41.48 2.73 26.99
N GLY A 40 41.34 3.25 28.21
CA GLY A 40 40.75 4.55 28.51
C GLY A 40 41.45 5.25 29.68
N LYS A 41 40.89 6.38 30.14
CA LYS A 41 41.42 7.19 31.24
C LYS A 41 40.83 6.76 32.59
N ASN A 42 39.51 6.71 32.67
CA ASN A 42 38.78 6.33 33.89
C ASN A 42 38.66 4.80 34.00
N ILE A 43 38.35 4.14 32.88
CA ILE A 43 38.45 2.70 32.68
C ILE A 43 39.79 2.46 31.96
N ILE A 44 40.82 2.13 32.76
CA ILE A 44 42.18 1.86 32.29
C ILE A 44 42.19 0.74 31.24
N SER A 45 41.40 -0.31 31.46
CA SER A 45 41.19 -1.35 30.45
C SER A 45 39.82 -2.00 30.56
N ALA A 46 39.22 -2.27 29.40
CA ALA A 46 38.03 -3.08 29.25
C ALA A 46 38.37 -4.27 28.34
N THR A 47 38.15 -5.49 28.83
CA THR A 47 38.47 -6.73 28.11
C THR A 47 37.24 -7.61 28.00
N LEU A 48 36.91 -8.00 26.78
CA LEU A 48 35.85 -8.93 26.44
C LEU A 48 36.48 -10.21 25.90
N ASN A 49 36.18 -11.36 26.49
CA ASN A 49 36.75 -12.64 26.06
C ASN A 49 35.71 -13.76 26.22
N GLY A 50 35.61 -14.67 25.26
CA GLY A 50 34.72 -15.81 25.39
C GLY A 50 34.67 -16.71 24.17
N THR A 51 33.66 -17.59 24.19
CA THR A 51 33.34 -18.52 23.12
C THR A 51 31.88 -18.40 22.70
N TRP A 52 31.62 -18.61 21.42
CA TRP A 52 30.25 -18.60 20.88
C TRP A 52 29.56 -19.95 21.06
N LYS A 53 28.27 -19.90 21.38
CA LYS A 53 27.37 -21.06 21.39
C LYS A 53 26.65 -21.21 20.06
N SER A 54 26.00 -20.15 19.60
CA SER A 54 25.23 -20.15 18.34
C SER A 54 24.92 -18.75 17.83
N TRP A 55 24.75 -18.67 16.51
CA TRP A 55 24.46 -17.46 15.74
C TRP A 55 23.19 -17.74 14.93
N ASN A 56 22.09 -17.06 15.27
CA ASN A 56 20.79 -17.36 14.67
C ASN A 56 20.13 -16.08 14.14
N LEU A 57 19.62 -16.13 12.90
CA LEU A 57 18.64 -15.16 12.41
C LEU A 57 17.37 -15.23 13.25
N THR A 58 16.74 -14.07 13.49
CA THR A 58 15.44 -13.97 14.15
C THR A 58 14.39 -13.37 13.22
N ASP A 59 13.11 -13.51 13.58
CA ASP A 59 11.98 -12.93 12.85
C ASP A 59 11.59 -11.54 13.37
N GLU A 60 12.42 -10.98 14.25
CA GLU A 60 12.24 -9.63 14.78
C GLU A 60 12.65 -8.54 13.77
N GLY A 61 13.37 -8.93 12.71
CA GLY A 61 13.80 -8.05 11.64
C GLY A 61 12.64 -7.66 10.73
N VAL A 62 12.73 -6.49 10.10
CA VAL A 62 11.73 -6.00 9.15
C VAL A 62 12.44 -5.45 7.92
N GLY A 63 11.91 -5.76 6.74
CA GLY A 63 12.49 -5.30 5.48
C GLY A 63 13.95 -5.76 5.33
N GLU A 64 14.79 -4.85 4.86
CA GLU A 64 16.23 -5.06 4.66
C GLU A 64 17.06 -5.02 5.95
N HIS A 65 16.41 -5.07 7.11
CA HIS A 65 17.06 -4.99 8.43
C HIS A 65 16.94 -6.30 9.22
N PRO A 66 17.68 -7.38 8.88
CA PRO A 66 17.71 -8.59 9.69
C PRO A 66 18.22 -8.32 11.11
N ILE A 67 17.81 -9.20 12.03
CA ILE A 67 18.35 -9.26 13.38
C ILE A 67 18.99 -10.63 13.59
N PHE A 68 20.25 -10.59 14.00
CA PHE A 68 20.98 -11.78 14.43
C PHE A 68 21.06 -11.82 15.95
N LYS A 69 20.72 -12.98 16.52
CA LYS A 69 20.93 -13.29 17.93
C LYS A 69 22.17 -14.17 18.07
N TYR A 70 23.17 -13.64 18.75
CA TYR A 70 24.42 -14.30 19.08
C TYR A 70 24.40 -14.74 20.54
N VAL A 71 24.58 -16.02 20.80
CA VAL A 71 24.56 -16.57 22.17
C VAL A 71 25.99 -16.94 22.57
N ILE A 72 26.46 -16.39 23.68
CA ILE A 72 27.77 -16.68 24.26
C ILE A 72 27.67 -18.00 25.02
N ASN A 73 28.58 -18.94 24.75
CA ASN A 73 28.64 -20.22 25.46
C ASN A 73 29.21 -20.01 26.87
N ASP A 74 30.42 -19.44 26.93
CA ASP A 74 31.09 -19.03 28.16
C ASP A 74 32.04 -17.88 27.86
N GLY A 75 32.39 -17.08 28.87
CA GLY A 75 33.23 -15.91 28.71
C GLY A 75 33.06 -14.90 29.83
N TYR A 76 33.73 -13.76 29.70
CA TYR A 76 33.65 -12.65 30.64
C TYR A 76 33.78 -11.29 29.98
N LEU A 77 33.19 -10.29 30.62
CA LEU A 77 33.55 -8.88 30.47
C LEU A 77 34.29 -8.44 31.73
N GLN A 78 35.46 -7.85 31.55
CA GLN A 78 36.30 -7.33 32.60
C GLN A 78 36.49 -5.83 32.40
N LEU A 79 36.18 -5.03 33.42
CA LEU A 79 36.47 -3.61 33.47
C LEU A 79 37.45 -3.34 34.61
N ASN A 80 38.55 -2.68 34.29
CA ASN A 80 39.59 -2.26 35.21
C ASN A 80 39.64 -0.73 35.21
N SER A 81 39.37 -0.10 36.35
CA SER A 81 39.50 1.33 36.58
C SER A 81 40.59 1.60 37.61
N LYS A 82 40.94 2.87 37.84
CA LYS A 82 42.03 3.25 38.77
C LYS A 82 41.90 2.67 40.17
N ASP A 83 40.67 2.51 40.67
CA ASP A 83 40.38 2.08 42.03
C ASP A 83 39.60 0.75 42.11
N ASP A 84 39.31 0.11 40.99
CA ASP A 84 38.37 -1.01 40.98
C ASP A 84 38.56 -1.99 39.83
N PHE A 85 38.19 -3.23 40.11
CA PHE A 85 38.20 -4.33 39.17
C PHE A 85 36.84 -5.04 39.20
N LYS A 86 36.16 -5.09 38.05
CA LYS A 86 34.92 -5.85 37.87
C LYS A 86 35.09 -6.88 36.77
N LYS A 87 34.81 -8.14 37.09
CA LYS A 87 34.74 -9.24 36.11
C LYS A 87 33.38 -9.91 36.22
N ILE A 88 32.62 -9.89 35.13
CA ILE A 88 31.29 -10.51 35.06
C ILE A 88 31.32 -11.69 34.09
N SER A 89 30.62 -12.78 34.46
CA SER A 89 30.44 -13.92 33.56
C SER A 89 29.43 -13.58 32.46
N LEU A 90 29.72 -14.04 31.25
CA LEU A 90 28.85 -13.90 30.08
C LEU A 90 28.22 -15.24 29.66
N LYS A 91 28.23 -16.25 30.53
CA LYS A 91 27.67 -17.57 30.25
C LYS A 91 26.20 -17.48 29.86
N ASN A 92 25.86 -17.97 28.67
CA ASN A 92 24.53 -17.89 28.04
C ASN A 92 23.99 -16.47 27.81
N VAL A 93 24.81 -15.42 27.95
CA VAL A 93 24.40 -14.06 27.58
C VAL A 93 24.22 -14.02 26.06
N TRP A 94 23.13 -13.42 25.59
CA TRP A 94 22.90 -13.20 24.17
C TRP A 94 22.98 -11.72 23.80
N ILE A 95 23.38 -11.44 22.56
CA ILE A 95 23.47 -10.11 21.97
C ILE A 95 22.73 -10.13 20.63
N LYS A 96 21.90 -9.13 20.39
CA LYS A 96 21.17 -8.93 19.14
C LYS A 96 21.80 -7.80 18.33
N LEU A 97 22.23 -8.12 17.12
CA LEU A 97 22.78 -7.16 16.16
C LEU A 97 21.74 -6.93 15.06
N SER A 98 21.46 -5.66 14.76
CA SER A 98 20.71 -5.26 13.58
C SER A 98 21.66 -4.66 12.56
N MET A 99 21.41 -4.96 11.29
CA MET A 99 22.21 -4.49 10.16
C MET A 99 21.31 -4.23 8.97
N LYS A 100 21.64 -3.26 8.12
CA LYS A 100 21.04 -3.10 6.79
C LYS A 100 21.80 -3.96 5.78
N ILE A 101 21.08 -4.78 5.01
CA ILE A 101 21.63 -5.59 3.91
C ILE A 101 21.22 -5.00 2.56
N ASN A 102 22.18 -4.89 1.64
CA ASN A 102 21.95 -4.44 0.27
C ASN A 102 22.14 -5.63 -0.67
N ALA A 103 21.13 -5.96 -1.47
CA ALA A 103 21.22 -7.04 -2.44
C ALA A 103 22.10 -6.64 -3.63
N ASN A 104 23.04 -7.50 -3.98
CA ASN A 104 23.91 -7.37 -5.15
C ASN A 104 23.28 -8.09 -6.36
N LEU A 105 23.76 -7.76 -7.56
CA LEU A 105 23.26 -8.35 -8.81
C LEU A 105 23.46 -9.86 -8.91
N ASP A 106 24.46 -10.41 -8.21
CA ASP A 106 24.78 -11.84 -8.17
C ASP A 106 23.95 -12.61 -7.13
N GLY A 107 23.01 -11.95 -6.44
CA GLY A 107 22.18 -12.54 -5.40
C GLY A 107 22.86 -12.64 -4.04
N THR A 108 24.09 -12.11 -3.89
CA THR A 108 24.71 -11.90 -2.59
C THR A 108 24.22 -10.61 -1.94
N TYR A 109 24.61 -10.38 -0.70
CA TYR A 109 24.30 -9.21 0.10
C TYR A 109 25.58 -8.61 0.66
N SER A 110 25.60 -7.29 0.71
CA SER A 110 26.60 -6.50 1.42
C SER A 110 25.96 -5.77 2.58
N ILE A 111 26.71 -5.59 3.67
CA ILE A 111 26.23 -4.83 4.84
C ILE A 111 26.51 -3.34 4.60
N SER A 112 25.51 -2.50 4.88
CA SER A 112 25.67 -1.05 4.75
C SER A 112 26.76 -0.52 5.68
N LYS A 113 27.57 0.41 5.17
CA LYS A 113 28.67 1.04 5.92
C LYS A 113 28.22 2.23 6.78
N ASN A 114 26.94 2.60 6.71
CA ASN A 114 26.41 3.72 7.48
C ASN A 114 26.39 3.39 8.99
N LYS A 115 26.90 4.28 9.83
CA LYS A 115 26.98 4.10 11.29
C LYS A 115 25.61 3.84 11.94
N SER A 116 24.54 4.43 11.41
CA SER A 116 23.17 4.23 11.94
C SER A 116 22.51 2.93 11.46
N SER A 117 23.16 2.20 10.54
CA SER A 117 22.60 1.01 9.88
C SER A 117 23.16 -0.31 10.42
N PHE A 118 24.18 -0.25 11.29
CA PHE A 118 24.80 -1.41 11.93
C PHE A 118 24.92 -1.10 13.42
N TYR A 119 24.18 -1.81 14.28
CA TYR A 119 24.09 -1.46 15.70
C TYR A 119 23.60 -2.62 16.56
N ILE A 120 23.95 -2.58 17.85
CA ILE A 120 23.42 -3.54 18.83
C ILE A 120 21.99 -3.13 19.20
N LYS A 121 21.03 -4.01 18.91
CA LYS A 121 19.61 -3.79 19.24
C LYS A 121 19.34 -4.03 20.72
N ASP A 122 19.84 -5.15 21.25
CA ASP A 122 19.63 -5.52 22.65
C ASP A 122 20.64 -6.59 23.11
N ASN A 123 20.74 -6.82 24.41
CA ASN A 123 21.42 -7.98 24.97
C ASN A 123 20.71 -8.49 26.23
N SER A 124 21.10 -9.66 26.71
CA SER A 124 20.47 -10.30 27.88
C SER A 124 21.17 -10.05 29.22
N LEU A 125 22.17 -9.16 29.26
CA LEU A 125 22.87 -8.87 30.49
C LEU A 125 21.92 -8.13 31.44
N GLN A 126 21.75 -8.67 32.65
CA GLN A 126 20.95 -8.03 33.67
C GLN A 126 21.80 -6.94 34.36
N ALA A 127 21.75 -5.73 33.81
CA ALA A 127 22.36 -4.55 34.42
C ALA A 127 21.31 -3.73 35.19
N SER A 128 21.56 -3.46 36.47
CA SER A 128 20.85 -2.39 37.20
C SER A 128 21.21 -1.01 36.63
N LYS A 129 20.44 0.03 36.98
CA LYS A 129 20.74 1.42 36.57
C LYS A 129 22.19 1.82 36.89
N ASP A 130 22.69 1.41 38.06
CA ASP A 130 24.08 1.69 38.50
C ASP A 130 25.15 0.95 37.68
N ASN A 131 24.76 -0.09 36.94
CA ASN A 131 25.64 -0.98 36.19
C ASN A 131 25.49 -0.85 34.67
N LEU A 132 24.82 0.20 34.17
CA LEU A 132 24.69 0.44 32.73
C LEU A 132 26.04 0.58 32.01
N ILE A 133 27.12 0.94 32.72
CA ILE A 133 28.46 0.92 32.16
C ILE A 133 28.88 -0.49 31.66
N LEU A 134 28.46 -1.56 32.35
CA LEU A 134 28.74 -2.93 31.93
C LEU A 134 28.00 -3.26 30.63
N ASP A 135 26.72 -2.84 30.54
CA ASP A 135 25.92 -2.97 29.33
C ASP A 135 26.54 -2.22 28.15
N LYS A 136 26.93 -0.96 28.38
CA LYS A 136 27.56 -0.09 27.38
C LYS A 136 28.87 -0.68 26.86
N TYR A 137 29.77 -1.12 27.74
CA TYR A 137 31.06 -1.67 27.34
C TYR A 137 30.95 -3.07 26.71
N LEU A 138 29.98 -3.90 27.15
CA LEU A 138 29.66 -5.14 26.46
C LEU A 138 29.24 -4.84 25.02
N ASN A 139 28.30 -3.92 24.83
CA ASN A 139 27.79 -3.54 23.52
C ASN A 139 28.89 -2.88 22.66
N LYS A 140 29.70 -1.99 23.21
CA LYS A 140 30.79 -1.30 22.50
C LYS A 140 31.87 -2.27 22.02
N LEU A 141 32.40 -3.12 22.91
CA LEU A 141 33.42 -4.10 22.54
C LEU A 141 32.87 -5.14 21.57
N MET A 142 31.62 -5.59 21.74
CA MET A 142 31.04 -6.55 20.80
C MET A 142 30.72 -5.91 19.44
N PHE A 143 30.31 -4.64 19.42
CA PHE A 143 30.14 -3.89 18.18
C PHE A 143 31.45 -3.78 17.40
N LEU A 144 32.56 -3.46 18.08
CA LEU A 144 33.89 -3.44 17.48
C LEU A 144 34.28 -4.83 16.93
N TYR A 145 34.07 -5.89 17.71
CA TYR A 145 34.28 -7.26 17.24
C TYR A 145 33.49 -7.56 15.96
N PHE A 146 32.21 -7.20 15.91
CA PHE A 146 31.40 -7.42 14.71
C PHE A 146 31.86 -6.59 13.52
N LYS A 147 32.30 -5.34 13.75
CA LYS A 147 32.87 -4.47 12.72
C LYS A 147 34.12 -5.10 12.09
N ASP A 148 35.00 -5.65 12.93
CA ASP A 148 36.22 -6.34 12.47
C ASP A 148 35.91 -7.66 11.75
N ASN A 149 34.69 -8.19 11.90
CA ASN A 149 34.23 -9.43 11.28
C ASN A 149 33.12 -9.25 10.24
N ILE A 150 32.87 -8.03 9.73
CA ILE A 150 31.86 -7.74 8.70
C ILE A 150 31.92 -8.73 7.52
N PRO A 151 33.09 -9.01 6.89
CA PRO A 151 33.15 -9.93 5.76
C PRO A 151 32.65 -11.35 6.09
N LYS A 152 32.82 -11.80 7.34
CA LYS A 152 32.31 -13.10 7.79
C LYS A 152 30.81 -13.05 8.04
N ILE A 153 30.30 -11.93 8.58
CA ILE A 153 28.85 -11.72 8.74
C ILE A 153 28.18 -11.70 7.37
N GLU A 154 28.74 -11.00 6.37
CA GLU A 154 28.27 -11.04 4.98
C GLU A 154 28.24 -12.47 4.43
N ALA A 155 29.31 -13.26 4.66
CA ALA A 155 29.34 -14.66 4.26
C ALA A 155 28.23 -15.50 4.93
N ILE A 156 27.85 -15.19 6.17
CA ILE A 156 26.72 -15.83 6.87
C ILE A 156 25.40 -15.42 6.22
N ILE A 157 25.17 -14.13 5.97
CA ILE A 157 23.98 -13.61 5.29
C ILE A 157 23.81 -14.33 3.94
N ASN A 158 24.87 -14.37 3.13
CA ASN A 158 24.86 -14.95 1.79
C ASN A 158 24.58 -16.45 1.80
N LYS A 159 24.92 -17.13 2.89
CA LYS A 159 24.60 -18.55 3.10
C LYS A 159 23.25 -18.78 3.77
N SER A 160 22.61 -17.75 4.32
CA SER A 160 21.37 -17.87 5.11
C SER A 160 20.08 -18.08 4.30
N ARG A 161 20.18 -18.39 3.00
CA ARG A 161 19.06 -18.71 2.09
C ARG A 161 17.84 -17.82 2.31
N ILE A 162 18.06 -16.51 2.33
CA ILE A 162 17.03 -15.51 2.63
C ILE A 162 15.86 -15.67 1.66
N GLN A 163 14.65 -15.76 2.20
CA GLN A 163 13.43 -15.89 1.42
C GLN A 163 12.92 -14.50 1.05
N THR A 164 12.99 -14.17 -0.23
CA THR A 164 12.51 -12.89 -0.76
C THR A 164 11.36 -13.10 -1.73
N LYS A 165 10.39 -12.18 -1.73
CA LYS A 165 9.35 -12.08 -2.76
C LYS A 165 9.48 -10.73 -3.46
N ILE A 166 9.62 -10.75 -4.78
CA ILE A 166 9.63 -9.54 -5.59
C ILE A 166 8.19 -9.12 -5.88
N VAL A 167 7.87 -7.86 -5.61
CA VAL A 167 6.59 -7.25 -5.92
C VAL A 167 6.82 -6.17 -6.96
N SER A 168 6.36 -6.41 -8.19
CA SER A 168 6.54 -5.47 -9.30
C SER A 168 5.64 -4.24 -9.17
N ASP A 169 4.37 -4.43 -8.80
CA ASP A 169 3.41 -3.37 -8.54
C ASP A 169 3.35 -3.00 -7.05
N LEU A 170 2.64 -1.92 -6.69
CA LEU A 170 2.46 -1.54 -5.28
C LEU A 170 1.64 -2.60 -4.52
N SER A 171 1.82 -2.70 -3.21
CA SER A 171 1.04 -3.61 -2.37
C SER A 171 0.83 -3.05 -0.98
N LEU A 172 -0.36 -3.32 -0.40
CA LEU A 172 -0.63 -3.07 1.02
C LEU A 172 -0.20 -4.25 1.92
N LEU A 173 0.54 -5.22 1.38
CA LEU A 173 1.22 -6.28 2.13
C LEU A 173 0.32 -7.06 3.11
N GLY A 174 -0.94 -7.28 2.73
CA GLY A 174 -1.95 -8.02 3.50
C GLY A 174 -2.98 -7.15 4.20
N TRP A 175 -2.86 -5.82 4.11
CA TRP A 175 -3.87 -4.87 4.61
C TRP A 175 -4.91 -4.50 3.54
N ASP A 176 -6.09 -4.12 3.99
CA ASP A 176 -7.20 -3.73 3.11
C ASP A 176 -7.11 -2.27 2.69
N ILE A 177 -6.82 -1.39 3.65
CA ILE A 177 -6.65 0.05 3.45
C ILE A 177 -5.43 0.57 4.22
N GLU A 178 -4.85 1.64 3.71
CA GLU A 178 -3.70 2.32 4.30
C GLU A 178 -3.84 3.83 4.15
N ASN A 179 -3.65 4.59 5.24
CA ASN A 179 -3.49 6.03 5.21
C ASN A 179 -2.03 6.38 5.50
N SER A 180 -1.40 7.15 4.64
CA SER A 180 0.04 7.38 4.62
C SER A 180 0.38 8.87 4.57
N VAL A 181 1.42 9.28 5.28
CA VAL A 181 2.05 10.63 5.19
C VAL A 181 3.56 10.53 5.10
N SER A 182 4.18 11.53 4.51
CA SER A 182 5.64 11.65 4.49
C SER A 182 6.20 11.89 5.89
N TYR A 183 7.44 11.47 6.15
CA TYR A 183 8.14 11.79 7.40
C TYR A 183 8.25 13.30 7.61
N LYS A 184 8.45 14.06 6.54
CA LYS A 184 8.46 15.52 6.59
C LYS A 184 7.15 16.09 7.13
N THR A 185 6.02 15.62 6.63
CA THR A 185 4.69 16.02 7.11
C THR A 185 4.49 15.62 8.57
N MET A 186 4.94 14.43 8.99
CA MET A 186 4.89 14.04 10.40
C MET A 186 5.77 14.95 11.29
N ASN A 187 6.93 15.38 10.80
CA ASN A 187 7.81 16.31 11.50
C ASN A 187 7.19 17.71 11.63
N GLU A 188 6.44 18.16 10.62
CA GLU A 188 5.65 19.39 10.70
C GLU A 188 4.59 19.29 11.81
N PHE A 189 3.93 18.14 11.97
CA PHE A 189 3.00 17.90 13.07
C PHE A 189 3.71 17.91 14.43
N ILE A 190 4.77 17.13 14.60
CA ILE A 190 5.54 17.05 15.87
C ILE A 190 6.02 18.44 16.31
N LYS A 191 6.52 19.23 15.35
CA LYS A 191 7.00 20.59 15.60
C LYS A 191 5.85 21.53 15.99
N LYS A 192 4.71 21.47 15.29
CA LYS A 192 3.54 22.32 15.51
C LYS A 192 2.88 22.02 16.85
N ASP A 193 2.64 20.74 17.15
CA ASP A 193 1.98 20.29 18.37
C ASP A 193 2.88 20.50 19.59
N ASN A 194 4.20 20.43 19.38
CA ASN A 194 5.18 20.82 20.37
C ASN A 194 5.06 20.00 21.68
N LEU A 195 4.75 18.70 21.53
CA LEU A 195 4.51 17.73 22.60
C LEU A 195 5.75 16.87 22.95
N TYR A 196 6.92 17.21 22.43
CA TYR A 196 8.19 16.57 22.80
C TYR A 196 8.79 17.24 24.06
N PRO A 197 9.56 16.51 24.89
CA PRO A 197 10.22 17.10 26.05
C PRO A 197 11.32 18.05 25.60
N LYS A 198 11.19 19.33 25.96
CA LYS A 198 12.12 20.40 25.56
C LYS A 198 13.37 20.42 26.42
N ASP A 199 13.19 20.53 27.73
CA ASP A 199 14.31 20.64 28.67
C ASP A 199 14.69 19.25 29.17
N PHE A 200 16.00 19.05 29.41
CA PHE A 200 16.52 17.83 29.99
C PHE A 200 17.59 18.11 31.03
N GLU A 201 17.64 17.24 32.03
CA GLU A 201 18.73 17.09 32.98
C GLU A 201 19.01 15.59 33.08
N ALA A 202 19.94 15.14 32.25
CA ALA A 202 20.31 13.74 32.13
C ALA A 202 21.48 13.46 33.07
N LYS A 203 21.35 12.46 33.94
CA LYS A 203 22.35 12.13 34.96
C LYS A 203 22.72 10.65 34.95
N TYR A 204 24.01 10.39 35.03
CA TYR A 204 24.56 9.08 35.34
C TYR A 204 25.62 9.19 36.42
N THR A 205 25.46 8.44 37.50
CA THR A 205 26.44 8.35 38.56
C THR A 205 26.97 6.93 38.62
N TYR A 206 28.27 6.76 38.42
CA TYR A 206 28.95 5.48 38.56
C TYR A 206 29.49 5.34 39.98
N LYS A 207 28.91 4.39 40.73
CA LYS A 207 29.33 4.01 42.10
C LYS A 207 29.46 5.17 43.09
N ASN A 208 28.65 6.21 42.95
CA ASN A 208 28.68 7.42 43.80
C ASN A 208 30.04 8.14 43.82
N LYS A 209 30.93 7.85 42.85
CA LYS A 209 32.26 8.46 42.74
C LYS A 209 32.37 9.39 41.54
N LEU A 210 31.95 8.90 40.37
CA LEU A 210 31.99 9.67 39.12
C LEU A 210 30.58 10.08 38.75
N THR A 211 30.36 11.36 38.48
CA THR A 211 29.05 11.88 38.08
C THR A 211 29.13 12.60 36.75
N PHE A 212 28.26 12.21 35.83
CA PHE A 212 28.15 12.78 34.50
C PHE A 212 26.75 13.35 34.32
N ILE A 213 26.68 14.65 34.01
CA ILE A 213 25.42 15.38 33.87
C ILE A 213 25.41 16.08 32.52
N ALA A 214 24.30 15.98 31.81
CA ALA A 214 24.01 16.80 30.64
C ALA A 214 22.73 17.59 30.92
N SER A 215 22.82 18.92 30.90
CA SER A 215 21.68 19.81 31.14
C SER A 215 21.50 20.73 29.95
N GLY A 216 20.29 20.80 29.40
CA GLY A 216 20.08 21.55 28.16
C GLY A 216 18.67 21.49 27.61
N LYS A 217 18.58 21.85 26.32
CA LYS A 217 17.34 21.91 25.56
C LYS A 217 17.45 21.15 24.25
N PHE A 218 16.39 20.43 23.89
CA PHE A 218 16.18 19.85 22.58
C PHE A 218 15.48 20.84 21.66
N SER A 219 15.90 20.84 20.40
CA SER A 219 15.07 21.30 19.28
C SER A 219 13.94 20.29 19.01
N PRO A 220 12.95 20.62 18.14
CA PRO A 220 11.93 19.65 17.72
C PRO A 220 12.53 18.32 17.31
N TRP A 221 11.94 17.23 17.82
CA TRP A 221 12.34 15.89 17.43
C TRP A 221 11.85 15.59 16.01
N GLU A 222 12.68 14.86 15.25
CA GLU A 222 12.45 14.62 13.83
C GLU A 222 12.42 13.12 13.57
N MET A 223 11.29 12.60 13.10
CA MET A 223 11.21 11.28 12.49
C MET A 223 12.20 11.19 11.32
N THR A 224 13.02 10.14 11.30
CA THR A 224 14.14 9.99 10.35
C THR A 224 14.37 8.54 9.93
N THR A 225 15.26 8.32 8.97
CA THR A 225 15.43 7.05 8.24
C THR A 225 16.34 6.03 8.92
N GLY A 226 16.46 4.85 8.30
CA GLY A 226 17.39 3.78 8.68
C GLY A 226 16.75 2.67 9.52
N ALA A 227 15.44 2.72 9.72
CA ALA A 227 14.62 1.62 10.23
C ALA A 227 13.27 1.61 9.51
N ASP A 228 12.68 0.42 9.45
CA ASP A 228 11.39 0.17 8.83
C ASP A 228 10.44 -0.57 9.77
N GLY A 229 9.17 -0.57 9.38
CA GLY A 229 8.09 -1.25 10.05
C GLY A 229 7.71 -0.60 11.38
N GLN A 230 7.63 -1.43 12.42
CA GLN A 230 7.27 -0.98 13.77
C GLN A 230 8.35 -0.10 14.42
N ASN A 231 9.59 -0.17 13.92
CA ASN A 231 10.72 0.52 14.52
C ASN A 231 10.75 1.96 14.04
N ILE A 232 10.37 2.90 14.89
CA ILE A 232 10.36 4.33 14.54
C ILE A 232 11.60 5.00 15.09
N ARG A 233 12.31 5.76 14.25
CA ARG A 233 13.51 6.50 14.63
C ARG A 233 13.25 7.99 14.71
N PHE A 234 13.78 8.60 15.77
CA PHE A 234 13.78 10.04 15.95
C PHE A 234 15.21 10.54 16.10
N LYS A 235 15.55 11.59 15.35
CA LYS A 235 16.67 12.47 15.68
C LYS A 235 16.17 13.45 16.74
N CYS A 236 16.89 13.54 17.85
CA CYS A 236 16.66 14.48 18.94
C CYS A 236 17.81 15.51 18.93
N PRO A 237 17.68 16.63 18.19
CA PRO A 237 18.77 17.60 18.09
C PRO A 237 18.89 18.40 19.38
N ILE A 238 20.11 18.59 19.87
CA ILE A 238 20.41 19.38 21.07
C ILE A 238 20.62 20.83 20.64
N GLU A 239 19.71 21.72 21.03
CA GLU A 239 19.80 23.14 20.72
C GLU A 239 20.96 23.79 21.49
N SER A 240 21.04 23.49 22.78
CA SER A 240 22.12 23.92 23.67
C SER A 240 22.19 22.97 24.86
N ALA A 241 23.40 22.71 25.34
CA ALA A 241 23.60 21.95 26.56
C ALA A 241 24.97 22.23 27.20
N THR A 242 25.04 21.96 28.49
CA THR A 242 26.28 21.90 29.25
C THR A 242 26.50 20.46 29.70
N TYR A 243 27.71 19.95 29.46
CA TYR A 243 28.14 18.62 29.87
C TYR A 243 29.12 18.75 31.03
N ASP A 244 28.69 18.32 32.22
CA ASP A 244 29.57 18.16 33.39
C ASP A 244 30.07 16.71 33.41
N CYS A 245 31.34 16.53 33.06
CA CYS A 245 32.05 15.26 33.08
C CYS A 245 32.93 15.22 34.33
N ASP A 246 32.34 14.82 35.46
CA ASP A 246 33.02 14.66 36.74
C ASP A 246 33.75 15.93 37.22
N GLY A 247 33.06 17.08 37.14
CA GLY A 247 33.57 18.41 37.50
C GLY A 247 34.22 19.17 36.34
N THR A 248 34.47 18.52 35.19
CA THR A 248 34.94 19.19 33.98
C THR A 248 33.76 19.59 33.11
N ILE A 249 33.61 20.89 32.87
CA ILE A 249 32.45 21.45 32.17
C ILE A 249 32.78 21.72 30.71
N TYR A 250 31.96 21.19 29.81
CA TYR A 250 32.00 21.45 28.38
C TYR A 250 30.68 22.07 27.90
N ASN A 251 30.74 22.96 26.92
CA ASN A 251 29.55 23.44 26.21
C ASN A 251 29.33 22.65 24.93
N ALA A 252 28.10 22.22 24.70
CA ALA A 252 27.72 21.46 23.52
C ALA A 252 27.81 22.28 22.24
N SER A 253 28.31 21.66 21.18
CA SER A 253 28.23 22.20 19.82
C SER A 253 26.79 22.15 19.28
N THR A 254 26.46 23.04 18.35
CA THR A 254 25.10 23.18 17.75
C THR A 254 24.70 22.02 16.84
N GLU A 255 25.65 21.18 16.43
CA GLU A 255 25.39 20.01 15.57
C GLU A 255 25.04 18.74 16.37
N ASN A 256 25.06 18.81 17.70
CA ASN A 256 24.85 17.63 18.53
C ASN A 256 23.44 17.06 18.40
N SER A 257 23.35 15.74 18.35
CA SER A 257 22.07 15.05 18.23
C SER A 257 22.13 13.64 18.80
N ILE A 258 20.96 13.12 19.19
CA ILE A 258 20.83 11.75 19.65
C ILE A 258 19.83 11.05 18.73
N LEU A 259 20.25 9.96 18.11
CA LEU A 259 19.37 9.12 17.31
C LEU A 259 18.80 8.01 18.17
N ILE A 260 17.50 8.06 18.41
CA ILE A 260 16.78 7.06 19.20
C ILE A 260 15.87 6.22 18.32
N GLN A 261 15.54 5.02 18.80
CA GLN A 261 14.54 4.14 18.23
C GLN A 261 13.55 3.70 19.30
N VAL A 262 12.26 3.75 18.95
CA VAL A 262 11.13 3.39 19.80
C VAL A 262 10.12 2.57 19.00
N ASP A 263 9.27 1.84 19.71
CA ASP A 263 8.05 1.24 19.16
C ASP A 263 6.86 2.13 19.53
N LEU A 264 5.82 2.13 18.70
CA LEU A 264 4.53 2.74 19.00
C LEU A 264 3.48 1.67 19.34
N SER A 265 2.39 2.10 19.98
CA SER A 265 1.21 1.27 20.20
C SER A 265 -0.07 2.11 20.20
N TYR A 266 -1.18 1.48 19.82
CA TYR A 266 -2.51 2.05 19.92
C TYR A 266 -3.04 1.91 21.35
N PHE A 267 -3.27 3.03 22.01
CA PHE A 267 -3.86 3.09 23.35
C PHE A 267 -5.34 3.40 23.25
N ASN A 268 -6.15 2.73 24.07
CA ASN A 268 -7.55 3.10 24.25
C ASN A 268 -7.62 4.55 24.77
N SER A 269 -8.57 5.33 24.27
CA SER A 269 -8.76 6.73 24.66
C SER A 269 -10.23 7.10 24.63
N ASP A 270 -10.60 8.12 25.40
CA ASP A 270 -11.91 8.74 25.24
C ASP A 270 -12.04 9.33 23.83
N THR A 271 -13.26 9.32 23.28
CA THR A 271 -13.49 9.83 21.93
C THR A 271 -13.38 11.35 21.91
N THR A 272 -12.31 11.86 21.32
CA THR A 272 -12.03 13.29 21.12
C THR A 272 -12.18 13.73 19.66
N ILE A 273 -12.02 12.82 18.69
CA ILE A 273 -12.20 13.14 17.28
C ILE A 273 -13.65 12.92 16.82
N GLN A 274 -14.09 13.74 15.86
CA GLN A 274 -15.42 13.64 15.26
C GLN A 274 -15.32 13.23 13.79
N ASP A 275 -15.78 12.04 13.43
CA ASP A 275 -15.91 11.62 12.04
C ASP A 275 -17.22 12.16 11.42
N PRO A 276 -17.16 13.11 10.46
CA PRO A 276 -18.35 13.63 9.79
C PRO A 276 -19.05 12.59 8.89
N THR A 277 -18.36 11.49 8.58
CA THR A 277 -18.84 10.39 7.74
C THR A 277 -19.31 9.18 8.55
N GLY A 278 -19.16 9.23 9.87
CA GLY A 278 -19.55 8.18 10.81
C GLY A 278 -20.65 8.61 11.76
N LEU A 279 -21.14 7.65 12.56
CA LEU A 279 -22.08 7.90 13.65
C LEU A 279 -21.36 8.23 14.97
N ASN A 280 -20.03 8.30 14.98
CA ASN A 280 -19.22 8.62 16.16
C ASN A 280 -19.46 7.65 17.34
N ASN A 281 -19.78 6.40 17.01
CA ASN A 281 -20.01 5.31 17.96
C ASN A 281 -18.85 4.29 17.99
N GLY A 282 -17.76 4.57 17.27
CA GLY A 282 -16.54 3.78 17.31
C GLY A 282 -15.71 4.03 18.57
N LYS A 283 -14.81 3.09 18.87
CA LYS A 283 -13.86 3.21 19.97
C LYS A 283 -12.60 3.92 19.50
N GLN A 284 -12.22 5.02 20.14
CA GLN A 284 -11.02 5.75 19.76
C GLN A 284 -9.74 5.05 20.25
N PHE A 285 -8.75 4.99 19.37
CA PHE A 285 -7.40 4.60 19.68
C PHE A 285 -6.40 5.67 19.23
N ASN A 286 -5.50 6.04 20.15
CA ASN A 286 -4.44 7.00 19.89
C ASN A 286 -3.11 6.24 19.72
N LEU A 287 -2.43 6.44 18.59
CA LEU A 287 -1.10 5.89 18.35
C LEU A 287 -0.05 6.74 19.03
N LYS A 288 0.63 6.20 20.04
CA LYS A 288 1.65 6.92 20.83
C LYS A 288 2.87 6.03 21.06
N ILE A 289 3.95 6.58 21.61
CA ILE A 289 5.12 5.78 21.99
C ILE A 289 4.74 4.74 23.02
N LYS A 290 5.21 3.51 22.79
CA LYS A 290 5.04 2.40 23.71
C LYS A 290 5.99 2.57 24.89
N THR A 291 5.43 2.60 26.10
CA THR A 291 6.19 2.58 27.35
C THR A 291 5.92 1.27 28.09
N ASN A 292 6.95 0.66 28.65
CA ASN A 292 6.78 -0.45 29.59
C ASN A 292 7.05 0.10 30.99
N GLU A 293 6.11 -0.11 31.93
CA GLU A 293 6.15 0.45 33.29
C GLU A 293 7.42 0.10 34.08
N ASN A 294 8.14 -0.97 33.70
CA ASN A 294 9.26 -1.53 34.47
C ASN A 294 10.58 -1.72 33.68
N SER A 295 10.80 -1.05 32.53
CA SER A 295 11.97 -1.38 31.69
C SER A 295 13.01 -0.25 31.53
N ASN A 296 14.27 -0.56 31.84
CA ASN A 296 15.46 0.22 31.42
C ASN A 296 15.73 0.10 29.89
N LYS A 297 14.74 -0.34 29.10
CA LYS A 297 14.85 -0.69 27.67
C LYS A 297 13.71 -0.09 26.83
N ASN A 298 13.08 0.99 27.30
CA ASN A 298 12.00 1.65 26.56
C ASN A 298 12.52 2.35 25.29
N VAL A 299 13.75 2.87 25.34
CA VAL A 299 14.37 3.59 24.21
C VAL A 299 15.68 2.94 23.83
N THR A 300 15.91 2.67 22.55
CA THR A 300 17.22 2.24 22.04
C THR A 300 17.96 3.45 21.49
N ILE A 301 19.14 3.76 22.04
CA ILE A 301 20.02 4.79 21.46
C ILE A 301 20.83 4.12 20.36
N ILE A 302 20.62 4.55 19.11
CA ILE A 302 21.30 4.02 17.92
C ILE A 302 22.66 4.70 17.75
N ASN A 303 22.70 6.02 17.92
CA ASN A 303 23.90 6.82 17.78
C ASN A 303 23.79 8.10 18.63
N CYS A 304 24.94 8.61 19.08
CA CYS A 304 25.06 9.91 19.74
C CYS A 304 26.13 10.73 19.05
N GLU A 305 25.78 11.94 18.62
CA GLU A 305 26.71 12.97 18.16
C GLU A 305 26.86 13.97 19.32
N LEU A 306 27.87 13.75 20.15
CA LEU A 306 28.17 14.57 21.32
C LEU A 306 29.56 15.16 21.14
N THR A 307 29.62 16.46 20.85
CA THR A 307 30.86 17.22 20.72
C THR A 307 30.79 18.50 21.54
N SER A 308 31.94 19.01 21.97
CA SER A 308 32.05 20.28 22.65
C SER A 308 32.52 21.38 21.68
N THR A 309 32.22 22.64 21.99
CA THR A 309 32.62 23.79 21.16
C THR A 309 34.12 23.92 20.97
N ASP A 310 34.91 23.40 21.92
CA ASP A 310 36.38 23.34 21.87
C ASP A 310 36.93 22.02 21.32
N GLY A 311 36.06 21.03 21.04
CA GLY A 311 36.44 19.71 20.55
C GLY A 311 37.22 18.84 21.53
N LEU A 312 37.24 19.18 22.82
CA LEU A 312 38.09 18.53 23.83
C LEU A 312 37.44 17.32 24.51
N ILE A 313 36.14 17.10 24.34
CA ILE A 313 35.46 15.94 24.93
C ILE A 313 35.94 14.62 24.31
N ASP A 314 36.44 13.71 25.13
CA ASP A 314 37.00 12.44 24.69
C ASP A 314 35.93 11.34 24.50
N GLU A 315 36.32 10.24 23.86
CA GLU A 315 35.39 9.13 23.53
C GLU A 315 34.86 8.40 24.77
N GLU A 316 35.60 8.39 25.88
CA GLU A 316 35.14 7.78 27.13
C GLU A 316 34.12 8.68 27.82
N GLU A 317 34.34 9.99 27.86
CA GLU A 317 33.37 10.99 28.34
C GLU A 317 32.07 10.92 27.54
N LYS A 318 32.15 10.82 26.20
CA LYS A 318 30.96 10.60 25.35
C LYS A 318 30.21 9.32 25.69
N ASP A 319 30.91 8.25 26.04
CA ASP A 319 30.27 7.01 26.47
C ASP A 319 29.49 7.20 27.77
N PHE A 320 30.07 7.87 28.77
CA PHE A 320 29.37 8.16 30.02
C PHE A 320 28.19 9.14 29.84
N LEU A 321 28.33 10.17 29.01
CA LEU A 321 27.21 11.05 28.67
C LEU A 321 26.09 10.30 27.94
N SER A 322 26.43 9.36 27.05
CA SER A 322 25.42 8.52 26.40
C SER A 322 24.63 7.67 27.40
N LEU A 323 25.25 7.28 28.52
CA LEU A 323 24.55 6.60 29.62
C LEU A 323 23.63 7.54 30.40
N ALA A 324 24.05 8.79 30.62
CA ALA A 324 23.19 9.81 31.22
C ALA A 324 21.93 10.02 30.38
N PHE A 325 22.08 10.16 29.06
CA PHE A 325 20.94 10.25 28.15
C PHE A 325 20.11 8.97 28.12
N LYS A 326 20.73 7.78 28.12
CA LYS A 326 20.01 6.50 28.18
C LYS A 326 19.08 6.43 29.40
N ASN A 327 19.58 6.82 30.57
CA ASN A 327 18.76 6.94 31.78
C ASN A 327 17.61 7.91 31.57
N TRP A 328 17.93 9.12 31.12
CA TRP A 328 16.95 10.17 30.94
C TRP A 328 15.84 9.76 29.97
N PHE A 329 16.16 9.23 28.80
CA PHE A 329 15.17 8.78 27.83
C PHE A 329 14.28 7.67 28.41
N ASN A 330 14.85 6.66 29.07
CA ASN A 330 14.06 5.59 29.65
C ASN A 330 13.06 6.10 30.71
N GLU A 331 13.42 7.12 31.47
CA GLU A 331 12.57 7.73 32.51
C GLU A 331 11.59 8.77 31.95
N ASN A 332 11.93 9.44 30.85
CA ASN A 332 11.20 10.62 30.36
C ASN A 332 10.54 10.41 28.99
N ILE A 333 10.71 9.27 28.31
CA ILE A 333 10.10 9.06 26.99
C ILE A 333 8.57 9.15 27.02
N GLY A 334 7.94 8.83 28.16
CA GLY A 334 6.50 9.01 28.36
C GLY A 334 6.04 10.47 28.34
N LYS A 335 6.96 11.44 28.44
CA LYS A 335 6.68 12.88 28.28
C LYS A 335 6.59 13.31 26.81
N PHE A 336 7.04 12.48 25.86
CA PHE A 336 6.78 12.74 24.45
C PHE A 336 5.34 12.32 24.14
N ASP A 337 4.42 13.26 24.33
CA ASP A 337 2.98 13.01 24.38
C ASP A 337 2.29 13.05 23.00
N GLN A 338 3.09 13.07 21.92
CA GLN A 338 2.59 13.12 20.56
C GLN A 338 1.66 11.96 20.26
N ILE A 339 0.52 12.29 19.65
CA ILE A 339 -0.36 11.32 19.00
C ILE A 339 -0.02 11.34 17.51
N PHE A 340 0.43 10.19 16.99
CA PHE A 340 0.84 10.06 15.60
C PHE A 340 -0.34 9.75 14.68
N SER A 341 -1.42 9.18 15.21
CA SER A 341 -2.65 8.88 14.47
C SER A 341 -3.81 8.65 15.43
N TYR A 342 -5.00 9.06 15.01
CA TYR A 342 -6.27 8.85 15.72
C TYR A 342 -7.15 7.93 14.87
N ILE A 343 -7.62 6.82 15.44
CA ILE A 343 -8.48 5.86 14.73
C ILE A 343 -9.77 5.63 15.50
N LEU A 344 -10.91 5.66 14.82
CA LEU A 344 -12.20 5.16 15.32
C LEU A 344 -12.40 3.72 14.87
N LEU A 345 -12.19 2.77 15.78
CA LEU A 345 -12.30 1.34 15.51
C LEU A 345 -13.74 0.85 15.71
N GLY A 346 -14.26 0.07 14.77
CA GLY A 346 -15.61 -0.50 14.85
C GLY A 346 -16.72 0.54 14.70
N GLU A 347 -16.42 1.69 14.09
CA GLU A 347 -17.40 2.74 13.86
C GLU A 347 -18.45 2.34 12.80
N THR A 348 -19.70 2.77 13.02
CA THR A 348 -20.74 2.69 12.00
C THR A 348 -20.67 3.89 11.07
N ALA A 349 -20.55 3.64 9.77
CA ALA A 349 -20.61 4.69 8.75
C ALA A 349 -22.01 5.32 8.72
N LYS A 350 -22.05 6.63 8.56
CA LYS A 350 -23.32 7.37 8.39
C LYS A 350 -24.02 6.94 7.11
N ASN A 351 -23.26 6.71 6.03
CA ASN A 351 -23.76 6.07 4.82
C ASN A 351 -23.36 4.58 4.83
N PRO A 352 -24.32 3.64 4.94
CA PRO A 352 -24.03 2.21 4.98
C PRO A 352 -23.24 1.69 3.77
N ALA A 353 -23.35 2.34 2.61
CA ALA A 353 -22.60 1.97 1.41
C ALA A 353 -21.08 2.16 1.55
N TYR A 354 -20.62 2.87 2.60
CA TYR A 354 -19.21 3.09 2.93
C TYR A 354 -18.79 2.41 4.24
N GLN A 355 -19.60 1.51 4.80
CA GLN A 355 -19.22 0.75 6.00
C GLN A 355 -17.91 -0.03 5.78
N TRP A 356 -17.65 -0.45 4.54
CA TRP A 356 -16.43 -1.15 4.13
C TRP A 356 -15.15 -0.31 4.20
N LEU A 357 -15.23 1.00 4.48
CA LEU A 357 -14.06 1.84 4.73
C LEU A 357 -13.76 2.01 6.23
N LYS A 358 -14.61 1.48 7.13
CA LYS A 358 -14.44 1.66 8.57
C LYS A 358 -13.49 0.60 9.15
N PRO A 359 -12.42 1.01 9.86
CA PRO A 359 -11.46 0.09 10.44
C PRO A 359 -12.09 -0.90 11.45
N THR A 360 -11.65 -2.15 11.38
CA THR A 360 -12.03 -3.23 12.32
C THR A 360 -10.82 -3.94 12.94
N GLN A 361 -9.66 -3.86 12.30
CA GLN A 361 -8.35 -4.20 12.87
C GLN A 361 -7.35 -3.12 12.43
N ILE A 362 -6.40 -2.74 13.29
CA ILE A 362 -5.46 -1.63 13.06
C ILE A 362 -4.01 -2.04 13.32
N SER A 363 -3.10 -1.44 12.57
CA SER A 363 -1.66 -1.46 12.79
C SER A 363 -1.03 -0.17 12.26
N TYR A 364 0.28 -0.02 12.43
CA TYR A 364 1.05 1.07 11.88
C TYR A 364 2.35 0.53 11.27
N GLY A 365 3.01 1.33 10.46
CA GLY A 365 4.25 0.94 9.83
C GLY A 365 5.00 2.14 9.31
N SER A 366 6.22 1.87 8.90
CA SER A 366 7.06 2.87 8.29
C SER A 366 7.96 2.27 7.23
N ALA A 367 8.31 3.09 6.25
CA ALA A 367 9.21 2.74 5.17
C ALA A 367 10.16 3.90 4.93
N SER A 368 11.42 3.68 5.24
CA SER A 368 12.47 4.67 5.09
C SER A 368 13.05 4.65 3.67
N VAL A 369 13.28 5.84 3.12
CA VAL A 369 13.89 6.02 1.80
C VAL A 369 15.11 6.90 1.96
N GLU A 370 16.23 6.44 1.42
CA GLU A 370 17.50 7.17 1.38
C GLU A 370 17.85 7.53 -0.06
N THR A 371 18.53 8.65 -0.25
CA THR A 371 19.13 9.01 -1.54
C THR A 371 20.31 8.08 -1.87
N GLU A 372 20.82 8.15 -3.09
CA GLU A 372 22.00 7.36 -3.51
C GLU A 372 23.26 7.59 -2.64
N THR A 373 23.31 8.72 -1.93
CA THR A 373 24.40 9.06 -1.00
C THR A 373 24.11 8.66 0.46
N ASN A 374 23.06 7.87 0.71
CA ASN A 374 22.58 7.47 2.03
C ASN A 374 22.11 8.64 2.93
N ILE A 375 21.68 9.74 2.31
CA ILE A 375 21.05 10.88 3.03
C ILE A 375 19.55 10.61 3.13
N PRO A 376 18.91 10.87 4.30
CA PRO A 376 17.46 10.72 4.47
C PRO A 376 16.65 11.47 3.40
N ASN A 377 15.71 10.79 2.74
CA ASN A 377 14.71 11.41 1.88
C ASN A 377 13.36 11.42 2.61
N LEU A 378 13.08 12.50 3.32
CA LEU A 378 11.91 12.62 4.21
C LEU A 378 10.59 12.81 3.45
N ASP A 379 10.62 13.28 2.20
CA ASP A 379 9.43 13.44 1.35
C ASP A 379 8.97 12.08 0.80
N SER A 380 9.91 11.16 0.50
CA SER A 380 9.60 9.80 0.01
C SER A 380 9.46 8.76 1.12
N SER A 381 10.03 9.01 2.31
CA SER A 381 9.87 8.12 3.46
C SER A 381 8.43 8.20 3.99
N THR A 382 7.82 7.05 4.22
CA THR A 382 6.38 6.93 4.51
C THR A 382 6.15 6.48 5.95
N PHE A 383 5.27 7.16 6.66
CA PHE A 383 4.63 6.68 7.88
C PHE A 383 3.17 6.33 7.59
N ALA A 384 2.71 5.17 8.04
CA ALA A 384 1.40 4.63 7.65
C ALA A 384 0.60 4.12 8.84
N ALA A 385 -0.71 4.33 8.78
CA ALA A 385 -1.72 3.63 9.56
C ALA A 385 -2.46 2.66 8.65
N MET A 386 -2.47 1.37 8.99
CA MET A 386 -3.01 0.30 8.16
C MET A 386 -4.19 -0.37 8.84
N CYS A 387 -5.22 -0.74 8.07
CA CYS A 387 -6.42 -1.34 8.63
C CYS A 387 -6.94 -2.52 7.81
N MET A 388 -7.58 -3.45 8.52
CA MET A 388 -8.59 -4.35 7.94
C MET A 388 -9.97 -3.75 8.13
N VAL A 389 -10.87 -4.05 7.21
CA VAL A 389 -12.27 -3.58 7.23
C VAL A 389 -13.22 -4.76 7.29
N GLU A 390 -14.50 -4.51 7.57
CA GLU A 390 -15.56 -5.55 7.55
C GLU A 390 -15.29 -6.80 8.41
N ASN A 391 -14.47 -6.66 9.45
CA ASN A 391 -14.00 -7.76 10.32
C ASN A 391 -13.15 -8.80 9.60
N HIS A 392 -12.56 -8.46 8.45
CA HIS A 392 -11.46 -9.24 7.90
C HIS A 392 -10.32 -9.32 8.93
N ILE A 393 -9.71 -10.50 9.04
CA ILE A 393 -8.65 -10.76 10.00
C ILE A 393 -7.34 -10.90 9.26
N ASN A 394 -6.39 -10.01 9.55
CA ASN A 394 -5.00 -10.22 9.19
C ASN A 394 -4.32 -11.04 10.30
N SER A 395 -4.13 -12.33 10.03
CA SER A 395 -3.51 -13.30 10.95
C SER A 395 -1.99 -13.16 11.05
N ILE A 396 -1.37 -12.41 10.13
CA ILE A 396 0.07 -12.13 10.10
C ILE A 396 0.25 -10.62 9.88
N PRO A 397 -0.11 -9.78 10.87
CA PRO A 397 -0.09 -8.33 10.71
C PRO A 397 1.34 -7.84 10.53
N SER A 398 1.72 -7.62 9.27
CA SER A 398 3.01 -7.05 8.91
C SER A 398 3.01 -5.55 9.20
N HIS A 399 4.13 -5.05 9.72
CA HIS A 399 4.36 -3.61 9.85
C HIS A 399 5.08 -3.02 8.63
N ALA A 400 5.52 -3.85 7.67
CA ALA A 400 6.17 -3.35 6.47
C ALA A 400 5.21 -2.51 5.63
N VAL A 401 5.75 -1.48 4.98
CA VAL A 401 5.03 -0.53 4.11
C VAL A 401 5.75 -0.49 2.77
N ASP A 402 5.01 -0.36 1.67
CA ASP A 402 5.60 -0.22 0.34
C ASP A 402 6.13 1.21 0.15
N ASN A 403 7.46 1.34 0.14
CA ASN A 403 8.14 2.64 0.11
C ASN A 403 7.91 3.47 -1.16
N ARG A 404 7.28 2.89 -2.20
CA ARG A 404 7.10 3.52 -3.51
C ARG A 404 5.81 4.33 -3.63
N MET A 405 4.90 4.26 -2.65
CA MET A 405 3.59 4.93 -2.72
C MET A 405 3.73 6.45 -2.91
N LEU A 406 4.49 7.12 -2.04
CA LEU A 406 4.71 8.57 -2.11
C LEU A 406 5.69 8.98 -3.21
N GLU A 407 6.64 8.11 -3.57
CA GLU A 407 7.51 8.32 -4.75
C GLU A 407 6.70 8.37 -6.06
N LEU A 408 5.69 7.50 -6.17
CA LEU A 408 4.85 7.41 -7.36
C LEU A 408 3.85 8.55 -7.47
N SER A 409 3.17 8.88 -6.36
CA SER A 409 2.18 9.95 -6.35
C SER A 409 2.82 11.34 -6.36
N LYS A 410 4.06 11.46 -5.85
CA LYS A 410 4.77 12.73 -5.63
C LYS A 410 3.95 13.69 -4.77
N THR A 411 3.30 13.15 -3.76
CA THR A 411 2.41 13.87 -2.85
C THR A 411 2.86 13.69 -1.40
N GLN A 412 2.48 14.60 -0.51
CA GLN A 412 2.86 14.52 0.90
C GLN A 412 2.06 13.48 1.69
N ALA A 413 0.88 13.12 1.20
CA ALA A 413 -0.02 12.15 1.80
C ALA A 413 -0.66 11.27 0.70
N ALA A 414 -1.08 10.07 1.10
CA ALA A 414 -1.78 9.16 0.22
C ALA A 414 -2.72 8.21 1.00
N PHE A 415 -3.71 7.66 0.30
CA PHE A 415 -4.56 6.59 0.77
C PHE A 415 -4.57 5.44 -0.24
N GLY A 416 -4.39 4.22 0.24
CA GLY A 416 -4.38 3.00 -0.58
C GLY A 416 -5.58 2.11 -0.29
N ILE A 417 -6.16 1.52 -1.34
CA ILE A 417 -7.18 0.46 -1.25
C ILE A 417 -6.67 -0.77 -1.99
N SER A 418 -6.68 -1.93 -1.34
CA SER A 418 -6.21 -3.18 -1.93
C SER A 418 -7.05 -3.57 -3.16
N PHE A 419 -6.43 -4.24 -4.13
CA PHE A 419 -7.18 -4.76 -5.29
C PHE A 419 -8.28 -5.77 -4.94
N PRO A 420 -8.10 -6.70 -3.98
CA PRO A 420 -9.21 -7.53 -3.50
C PRO A 420 -10.42 -6.72 -3.03
N LEU A 421 -10.20 -5.71 -2.19
CA LEU A 421 -11.29 -4.85 -1.71
C LEU A 421 -11.89 -4.00 -2.84
N PHE A 422 -11.05 -3.48 -3.75
CA PHE A 422 -11.52 -2.75 -4.93
C PHE A 422 -12.41 -3.63 -5.83
N LEU A 423 -12.03 -4.89 -6.04
CA LEU A 423 -12.80 -5.86 -6.82
C LEU A 423 -14.19 -6.08 -6.21
N GLU A 424 -14.25 -6.31 -4.89
CA GLU A 424 -15.49 -6.59 -4.17
C GLU A 424 -16.44 -5.39 -4.10
N LYS A 425 -15.90 -4.17 -4.01
CA LYS A 425 -16.70 -2.96 -3.77
C LYS A 425 -16.98 -2.16 -5.04
N PHE A 426 -16.04 -2.12 -5.99
CA PHE A 426 -16.20 -1.38 -7.25
C PHE A 426 -16.59 -2.28 -8.41
N LEU A 427 -15.82 -3.35 -8.67
CA LEU A 427 -16.06 -4.17 -9.87
C LEU A 427 -17.31 -5.04 -9.74
N LYS A 428 -17.55 -5.66 -8.57
CA LYS A 428 -18.77 -6.42 -8.33
C LYS A 428 -20.01 -5.55 -8.61
N GLN A 429 -20.03 -4.36 -8.01
CA GLN A 429 -21.11 -3.41 -8.19
C GLN A 429 -21.18 -2.86 -9.62
N GLY A 430 -20.04 -2.64 -10.29
CA GLY A 430 -19.99 -2.28 -11.70
C GLY A 430 -20.68 -3.31 -12.59
N LEU A 431 -20.42 -4.60 -12.36
CA LEU A 431 -21.05 -5.68 -13.12
C LEU A 431 -22.54 -5.83 -12.79
N LEU A 432 -22.96 -5.64 -11.53
CA LEU A 432 -24.39 -5.58 -11.17
C LEU A 432 -25.11 -4.41 -11.85
N SER A 433 -24.51 -3.22 -11.81
CA SER A 433 -25.05 -2.02 -12.47
C SER A 433 -25.13 -2.16 -13.99
N SER A 434 -24.29 -3.01 -14.61
CA SER A 434 -24.39 -3.31 -16.04
C SER A 434 -25.75 -3.93 -16.42
N GLN A 435 -26.41 -4.59 -15.46
CA GLN A 435 -27.64 -5.36 -15.65
C GLN A 435 -27.50 -6.51 -16.67
N PHE A 436 -26.26 -6.95 -16.93
CA PHE A 436 -26.00 -8.19 -17.66
C PHE A 436 -26.27 -9.43 -16.82
N ILE A 437 -26.16 -9.32 -15.51
CA ILE A 437 -26.20 -10.44 -14.57
C ILE A 437 -27.06 -10.08 -13.34
N SER A 438 -27.64 -11.09 -12.71
CA SER A 438 -28.30 -10.96 -11.41
C SER A 438 -27.27 -11.06 -10.28
N GLU A 439 -27.67 -10.67 -9.07
CA GLU A 439 -26.84 -10.90 -7.87
C GLU A 439 -26.70 -12.39 -7.57
N ASP A 440 -27.75 -13.18 -7.81
CA ASP A 440 -27.74 -14.62 -7.55
C ASP A 440 -26.78 -15.38 -8.46
N ASP A 441 -26.39 -14.83 -9.60
CA ASP A 441 -25.50 -15.47 -10.57
C ASP A 441 -24.05 -14.99 -10.48
N ILE A 442 -23.73 -14.03 -9.61
CA ILE A 442 -22.40 -13.43 -9.51
C ILE A 442 -21.46 -14.25 -8.61
N GLU A 443 -20.18 -14.27 -8.96
CA GLU A 443 -19.08 -14.81 -8.18
C GLU A 443 -17.87 -13.86 -8.25
N VAL A 444 -17.12 -13.75 -7.16
CA VAL A 444 -15.92 -12.92 -7.05
C VAL A 444 -14.74 -13.82 -6.67
N ASP A 445 -13.71 -13.81 -7.50
CA ASP A 445 -12.43 -14.47 -7.22
C ASP A 445 -11.34 -13.41 -6.98
N THR A 446 -10.99 -13.22 -5.71
CA THR A 446 -9.97 -12.26 -5.27
C THR A 446 -8.54 -12.70 -5.59
N HIS A 447 -8.30 -13.98 -5.89
CA HIS A 447 -6.96 -14.47 -6.26
C HIS A 447 -6.61 -14.12 -7.70
N THR A 448 -7.59 -14.27 -8.61
CA THR A 448 -7.43 -13.93 -10.03
C THR A 448 -7.88 -12.51 -10.36
N LEU A 449 -8.47 -11.80 -9.39
CA LEU A 449 -9.05 -10.46 -9.53
C LEU A 449 -10.16 -10.38 -10.59
N ILE A 450 -11.10 -11.32 -10.53
CA ILE A 450 -12.20 -11.48 -11.51
C ILE A 450 -13.55 -11.47 -10.80
N VAL A 451 -14.50 -10.72 -11.35
CA VAL A 451 -15.94 -10.88 -11.10
C VAL A 451 -16.56 -11.59 -12.30
N THR A 452 -17.27 -12.69 -12.08
CA THR A 452 -17.82 -13.52 -13.16
C THR A 452 -19.22 -14.06 -12.87
N ASN A 453 -19.86 -14.63 -13.88
CA ASN A 453 -21.07 -15.44 -13.71
C ASN A 453 -20.74 -16.88 -13.30
N LYS A 454 -21.42 -17.42 -12.28
CA LYS A 454 -21.28 -18.81 -11.83
C LYS A 454 -22.21 -19.80 -12.55
N ASN A 455 -23.33 -19.31 -13.08
CA ASN A 455 -24.31 -20.09 -13.84
C ASN A 455 -24.35 -19.63 -15.31
N GLN A 456 -24.93 -20.46 -16.19
CA GLN A 456 -25.27 -20.01 -17.54
C GLN A 456 -26.29 -18.86 -17.45
N ILE A 457 -26.07 -17.79 -18.20
CA ILE A 457 -26.96 -16.63 -18.21
C ILE A 457 -27.44 -16.31 -19.62
N LYS A 458 -28.70 -15.88 -19.72
CA LYS A 458 -29.19 -15.17 -20.90
C LYS A 458 -28.58 -13.77 -20.94
N PHE A 459 -27.78 -13.47 -21.96
CA PHE A 459 -27.23 -12.12 -22.18
C PHE A 459 -28.31 -11.18 -22.72
N GLY A 460 -29.15 -11.66 -23.63
CA GLY A 460 -30.34 -10.97 -24.09
C GLY A 460 -30.87 -11.46 -25.44
N LYS A 461 -31.97 -10.85 -25.90
CA LYS A 461 -32.55 -11.12 -27.22
C LYS A 461 -31.85 -10.33 -28.32
N VAL A 462 -31.58 -11.00 -29.43
CA VAL A 462 -30.95 -10.46 -30.65
C VAL A 462 -31.77 -10.88 -31.88
N THR A 463 -31.78 -10.04 -32.92
CA THR A 463 -32.32 -10.43 -34.23
C THR A 463 -31.22 -11.10 -35.05
N ASN A 464 -31.44 -12.34 -35.48
CA ASN A 464 -30.47 -13.13 -36.23
C ASN A 464 -30.52 -12.86 -37.76
N GLY A 465 -29.69 -13.58 -38.54
CA GLY A 465 -29.60 -13.42 -40.00
C GLY A 465 -30.89 -13.75 -40.74
N ASP A 466 -31.71 -14.65 -40.18
CA ASP A 466 -33.04 -15.02 -40.68
C ASP A 466 -34.15 -14.05 -40.24
N LYS A 467 -33.77 -12.91 -39.62
CA LYS A 467 -34.66 -11.90 -39.04
C LYS A 467 -35.54 -12.44 -37.90
N GLN A 468 -35.17 -13.56 -37.29
CA GLN A 468 -35.83 -14.11 -36.11
C GLN A 468 -35.23 -13.53 -34.83
N ILE A 469 -36.06 -13.35 -33.81
CA ILE A 469 -35.59 -12.93 -32.48
C ILE A 469 -35.22 -14.20 -31.71
N VAL A 470 -33.94 -14.31 -31.33
CA VAL A 470 -33.39 -15.45 -30.60
C VAL A 470 -32.71 -14.99 -29.32
N ASP A 471 -32.54 -15.93 -28.39
CA ASP A 471 -31.81 -15.69 -27.16
C ASP A 471 -30.30 -15.89 -27.39
N SER A 472 -29.50 -15.05 -26.74
CA SER A 472 -28.04 -15.19 -26.66
C SER A 472 -27.62 -15.53 -25.23
N PHE A 473 -26.61 -16.40 -25.11
CA PHE A 473 -26.20 -17.01 -23.84
C PHE A 473 -24.70 -16.88 -23.59
N LEU A 474 -24.35 -16.94 -22.31
CA LEU A 474 -22.99 -17.05 -21.80
C LEU A 474 -22.94 -18.19 -20.78
N GLU A 475 -22.04 -19.14 -20.98
CA GLU A 475 -21.78 -20.24 -20.03
C GLU A 475 -21.15 -19.74 -18.72
N PRO A 476 -21.09 -20.55 -17.65
CA PRO A 476 -20.34 -20.22 -16.44
C PRO A 476 -18.91 -19.74 -16.73
N GLY A 477 -18.47 -18.69 -16.04
CA GLY A 477 -17.10 -18.17 -16.15
C GLY A 477 -16.83 -17.32 -17.39
N LYS A 478 -17.86 -16.95 -18.17
CA LYS A 478 -17.71 -16.34 -19.52
C LYS A 478 -18.01 -14.86 -19.60
N LEU A 479 -18.79 -14.30 -18.68
CA LEU A 479 -18.90 -12.85 -18.48
C LEU A 479 -17.89 -12.46 -17.41
N ARG A 480 -16.88 -11.64 -17.73
CA ARG A 480 -15.86 -11.24 -16.77
C ARG A 480 -15.70 -9.73 -16.71
N LEU A 481 -15.58 -9.21 -15.50
CA LEU A 481 -15.05 -7.88 -15.22
C LEU A 481 -13.86 -8.05 -14.27
N SER A 482 -12.66 -7.71 -14.73
CA SER A 482 -11.42 -8.07 -14.03
C SER A 482 -10.41 -6.94 -13.96
N LEU A 483 -9.39 -7.09 -13.11
CA LEU A 483 -8.18 -6.24 -13.11
C LEU A 483 -7.04 -6.98 -13.79
N GLN A 484 -6.54 -6.45 -14.90
CA GLN A 484 -5.39 -6.99 -15.64
C GLN A 484 -4.42 -5.86 -15.94
N ASN A 485 -3.16 -5.97 -15.51
CA ASN A 485 -2.13 -4.95 -15.75
C ASN A 485 -2.57 -3.53 -15.35
N ASN A 486 -3.24 -3.40 -14.20
CA ASN A 486 -3.79 -2.13 -13.69
C ASN A 486 -4.92 -1.51 -14.53
N LEU A 487 -5.50 -2.28 -15.46
CA LEU A 487 -6.67 -1.89 -16.25
C LEU A 487 -7.88 -2.71 -15.82
N ILE A 488 -9.05 -2.10 -15.95
CA ILE A 488 -10.34 -2.78 -15.80
C ILE A 488 -10.69 -3.40 -17.15
N VAL A 489 -10.95 -4.70 -17.20
CA VAL A 489 -11.20 -5.40 -18.47
C VAL A 489 -12.57 -6.06 -18.44
N LEU A 490 -13.42 -5.67 -19.41
CA LEU A 490 -14.69 -6.34 -19.68
C LEU A 490 -14.49 -7.39 -20.77
N GLU A 491 -14.81 -8.64 -20.45
CA GLU A 491 -14.69 -9.77 -21.37
C GLU A 491 -16.02 -10.53 -21.45
N LEU A 492 -16.44 -10.84 -22.67
CA LEU A 492 -17.51 -11.78 -22.95
C LEU A 492 -16.90 -12.86 -23.81
N PHE A 493 -16.79 -14.08 -23.28
CA PHE A 493 -16.27 -15.23 -24.01
C PHE A 493 -17.40 -16.12 -24.47
N ASP A 494 -17.32 -16.67 -25.67
CA ASP A 494 -18.30 -17.64 -26.17
C ASP A 494 -19.76 -17.14 -26.09
N LEU A 495 -19.98 -15.84 -26.32
CA LEU A 495 -21.32 -15.27 -26.46
C LEU A 495 -21.96 -15.92 -27.68
N ASN A 496 -22.93 -16.80 -27.44
CA ASN A 496 -23.46 -17.67 -28.48
C ASN A 496 -24.95 -17.49 -28.69
N TRP A 497 -25.37 -17.64 -29.95
CA TRP A 497 -26.78 -17.71 -30.35
C TRP A 497 -26.91 -18.32 -31.75
N GLN A 498 -28.13 -18.69 -32.08
CA GLN A 498 -28.48 -19.20 -33.39
C GLN A 498 -28.50 -18.08 -34.44
N GLN A 499 -27.42 -17.94 -35.21
CA GLN A 499 -27.28 -16.89 -36.23
C GLN A 499 -28.11 -17.16 -37.49
N LEU A 500 -28.27 -18.44 -37.84
CA LEU A 500 -29.11 -18.94 -38.93
C LEU A 500 -29.79 -20.24 -38.46
N LYS A 501 -30.82 -20.70 -39.17
CA LYS A 501 -31.48 -21.98 -38.88
C LYS A 501 -30.46 -23.13 -38.78
N GLY A 502 -30.29 -23.68 -37.57
CA GLY A 502 -29.33 -24.77 -37.29
C GLY A 502 -27.85 -24.37 -37.26
N VAL A 503 -27.51 -23.07 -37.22
CA VAL A 503 -26.12 -22.60 -37.11
C VAL A 503 -25.94 -21.69 -35.89
N THR A 504 -25.09 -22.12 -34.96
CA THR A 504 -24.73 -21.35 -33.77
C THR A 504 -23.40 -20.63 -34.01
N GLY A 505 -23.42 -19.31 -33.87
CA GLY A 505 -22.22 -18.48 -33.89
C GLY A 505 -21.74 -18.21 -32.48
N HIS A 506 -20.43 -18.02 -32.32
CA HIS A 506 -19.77 -17.78 -31.04
C HIS A 506 -18.91 -16.53 -31.15
N PHE A 507 -19.05 -15.60 -30.21
CA PHE A 507 -18.26 -14.36 -30.18
C PHE A 507 -17.48 -14.21 -28.88
N ASP A 508 -16.24 -13.77 -29.00
CA ASP A 508 -15.47 -13.21 -27.90
C ASP A 508 -15.37 -11.69 -28.09
N PHE A 509 -15.54 -10.93 -27.01
CA PHE A 509 -15.37 -9.48 -26.96
C PHE A 509 -14.49 -9.13 -25.77
N ARG A 510 -13.48 -8.27 -25.98
CA ARG A 510 -12.60 -7.77 -24.93
C ARG A 510 -12.40 -6.26 -25.07
N GLN A 511 -12.63 -5.52 -23.99
CA GLN A 511 -12.38 -4.08 -23.91
C GLN A 511 -11.67 -3.72 -22.61
N GLU A 512 -10.57 -3.00 -22.74
CA GLU A 512 -9.79 -2.45 -21.63
C GLU A 512 -10.28 -1.04 -21.28
N TYR A 513 -10.26 -0.71 -19.99
CA TYR A 513 -10.62 0.58 -19.44
C TYR A 513 -9.57 1.03 -18.43
N GLU A 514 -9.28 2.33 -18.43
CA GLU A 514 -8.35 2.98 -17.51
C GLU A 514 -9.11 3.93 -16.59
N LEU A 515 -8.93 3.79 -15.28
CA LEU A 515 -9.49 4.69 -14.28
C LEU A 515 -8.52 5.85 -14.05
N LYS A 516 -8.93 7.05 -14.45
CA LYS A 516 -8.13 8.28 -14.38
C LYS A 516 -8.79 9.32 -13.50
N LEU A 517 -8.01 10.32 -13.12
CA LEU A 517 -8.50 11.56 -12.54
C LEU A 517 -8.49 12.66 -13.61
N ILE A 518 -9.64 13.28 -13.87
CA ILE A 518 -9.77 14.41 -14.79
C ILE A 518 -10.07 15.69 -13.99
N ASN A 519 -9.50 16.82 -14.41
CA ASN A 519 -9.80 18.11 -13.81
C ASN A 519 -10.91 18.79 -14.62
N GLN A 520 -12.04 19.05 -13.98
CA GLN A 520 -13.20 19.71 -14.56
C GLN A 520 -13.61 20.88 -13.65
N SER A 521 -13.43 22.11 -14.14
CA SER A 521 -13.75 23.34 -13.40
C SER A 521 -13.11 23.41 -12.00
N GLY A 522 -11.85 22.96 -11.87
CA GLY A 522 -11.11 22.94 -10.59
C GLY A 522 -11.47 21.78 -9.67
N LYS A 523 -12.37 20.88 -10.07
CA LYS A 523 -12.71 19.65 -9.35
C LYS A 523 -12.05 18.46 -10.02
N PHE A 524 -11.40 17.62 -9.22
CA PHE A 524 -10.88 16.35 -9.69
C PHE A 524 -11.99 15.28 -9.66
N ILE A 525 -12.32 14.75 -10.83
CA ILE A 525 -13.39 13.75 -11.04
C ILE A 525 -12.75 12.43 -11.47
N PRO A 526 -13.04 11.31 -10.78
CA PRO A 526 -12.68 9.99 -11.29
C PRO A 526 -13.46 9.71 -12.59
N SER A 527 -12.76 9.21 -13.61
CA SER A 527 -13.32 8.91 -14.94
C SER A 527 -12.77 7.58 -15.41
N LEU A 528 -13.66 6.60 -15.60
CA LEU A 528 -13.33 5.39 -16.34
C LEU A 528 -13.41 5.65 -17.85
N GLU A 529 -12.33 5.39 -18.56
CA GLU A 529 -12.21 5.67 -20.00
C GLU A 529 -11.75 4.44 -20.76
N LYS A 530 -12.22 4.27 -22.00
CA LYS A 530 -11.79 3.16 -22.86
C LYS A 530 -10.30 3.31 -23.16
N CYS A 531 -9.54 2.26 -22.92
CA CYS A 531 -8.15 2.14 -23.36
C CYS A 531 -8.13 1.35 -24.66
N ASP A 532 -7.60 1.95 -25.73
CA ASP A 532 -7.57 1.35 -27.07
C ASP A 532 -8.94 0.92 -27.65
N GLU A 533 -8.89 0.36 -28.87
CA GLU A 533 -10.03 -0.31 -29.49
C GLU A 533 -10.20 -1.73 -28.91
N PRO A 534 -11.41 -2.32 -28.98
CA PRO A 534 -11.65 -3.68 -28.49
C PRO A 534 -10.96 -4.74 -29.36
N GLU A 535 -10.96 -5.98 -28.88
CA GLU A 535 -10.62 -7.18 -29.63
C GLU A 535 -11.87 -8.05 -29.78
N ILE A 536 -12.06 -8.63 -30.98
CA ILE A 536 -13.25 -9.44 -31.27
C ILE A 536 -12.82 -10.73 -31.96
N THR A 537 -13.34 -11.86 -31.46
CA THR A 537 -13.23 -13.15 -32.12
C THR A 537 -14.60 -13.64 -32.51
N TYR A 538 -14.73 -14.24 -33.70
CA TYR A 538 -15.89 -15.00 -34.11
C TYR A 538 -15.49 -16.44 -34.40
N SER A 539 -16.33 -17.41 -34.02
CA SER A 539 -16.16 -18.79 -34.46
C SER A 539 -17.47 -19.53 -34.72
N VAL A 540 -17.38 -20.53 -35.59
CA VAL A 540 -18.48 -21.41 -35.99
C VAL A 540 -17.92 -22.75 -36.47
N GLU A 541 -18.72 -23.81 -36.45
CA GLU A 541 -18.35 -25.12 -37.01
C GLU A 541 -17.97 -25.01 -38.49
N GLU A 542 -16.93 -25.74 -38.89
CA GLU A 542 -16.37 -25.63 -40.24
C GLU A 542 -17.31 -26.14 -41.34
N ASP A 543 -18.07 -27.21 -41.09
CA ASP A 543 -19.09 -27.71 -42.02
C ASP A 543 -20.17 -26.66 -42.27
N LYS A 544 -20.63 -25.96 -41.23
CA LYS A 544 -21.60 -24.86 -41.34
C LYS A 544 -21.01 -23.67 -42.08
N TRP A 545 -19.73 -23.36 -41.84
CA TRP A 545 -19.03 -22.32 -42.57
C TRP A 545 -18.99 -22.60 -44.07
N VAL A 546 -18.65 -23.82 -44.48
CA VAL A 546 -18.59 -24.22 -45.88
C VAL A 546 -19.98 -24.13 -46.52
N ALA A 547 -21.02 -24.56 -45.82
CA ALA A 547 -22.40 -24.54 -46.32
C ALA A 547 -22.99 -23.13 -46.44
N PHE A 548 -22.67 -22.21 -45.51
CA PHE A 548 -23.35 -20.91 -45.37
C PHE A 548 -22.41 -19.70 -45.36
N ASN A 549 -21.22 -19.82 -45.95
CA ASN A 549 -20.12 -18.84 -45.89
C ASN A 549 -20.56 -17.37 -46.03
N ASP A 550 -21.29 -17.03 -47.09
CA ASP A 550 -21.68 -15.64 -47.38
C ASP A 550 -22.67 -15.09 -46.36
N MET A 551 -23.64 -15.92 -45.93
CA MET A 551 -24.62 -15.54 -44.92
C MET A 551 -23.96 -15.36 -43.55
N LEU A 552 -23.03 -16.26 -43.18
CA LEU A 552 -22.31 -16.20 -41.91
C LEU A 552 -21.35 -15.00 -41.85
N ILE A 553 -20.65 -14.70 -42.94
CA ILE A 553 -19.84 -13.47 -43.04
C ILE A 553 -20.73 -12.24 -42.89
N GLY A 554 -21.88 -12.18 -43.56
CA GLY A 554 -22.81 -11.05 -43.44
C GLY A 554 -23.33 -10.87 -42.01
N ALA A 555 -23.75 -11.96 -41.36
CA ALA A 555 -24.21 -11.96 -39.98
C ALA A 555 -23.09 -11.54 -39.00
N ALA A 556 -21.90 -12.14 -39.13
CA ALA A 556 -20.74 -11.81 -38.32
C ALA A 556 -20.31 -10.35 -38.50
N LEU A 557 -20.33 -9.84 -39.74
CA LEU A 557 -19.99 -8.46 -40.04
C LEU A 557 -20.97 -7.48 -39.37
N GLY A 558 -22.27 -7.73 -39.45
CA GLY A 558 -23.28 -6.92 -38.78
C GLY A 558 -23.09 -6.88 -37.26
N THR A 559 -22.79 -8.03 -36.65
CA THR A 559 -22.47 -8.10 -35.22
C THR A 559 -21.21 -7.30 -34.88
N VAL A 560 -20.11 -7.51 -35.62
CA VAL A 560 -18.83 -6.82 -35.41
C VAL A 560 -19.01 -5.31 -35.51
N PHE A 561 -19.67 -4.80 -36.56
CA PHE A 561 -19.95 -3.36 -36.67
C PHE A 561 -20.79 -2.86 -35.50
N SER A 562 -21.78 -3.63 -35.04
CA SER A 562 -22.56 -3.22 -33.87
C SER A 562 -21.72 -3.13 -32.59
N MET A 563 -20.74 -4.02 -32.40
CA MET A 563 -19.84 -4.01 -31.24
C MET A 563 -18.87 -2.83 -31.29
N ILE A 564 -18.39 -2.46 -32.49
CA ILE A 564 -17.49 -1.32 -32.70
C ILE A 564 -18.23 0.01 -32.51
N LEU A 565 -19.41 0.14 -33.12
CA LEU A 565 -20.17 1.40 -33.18
C LEU A 565 -21.11 1.59 -31.99
N GLY A 566 -21.44 0.52 -31.27
CA GLY A 566 -22.42 0.54 -30.18
C GLY A 566 -23.88 0.64 -30.64
N ALA A 567 -24.17 0.38 -31.92
CA ALA A 567 -25.52 0.35 -32.47
C ALA A 567 -25.59 -0.50 -33.76
N GLY A 568 -26.77 -1.03 -34.07
CA GLY A 568 -27.05 -1.63 -35.38
C GLY A 568 -27.40 -0.56 -36.41
N VAL A 569 -26.41 -0.04 -37.14
CA VAL A 569 -26.59 1.01 -38.15
C VAL A 569 -26.72 0.38 -39.54
N LYS A 570 -27.54 0.96 -40.42
CA LYS A 570 -27.55 0.60 -41.85
C LYS A 570 -26.27 1.11 -42.50
N LEU A 571 -25.45 0.19 -42.99
CA LEU A 571 -24.16 0.50 -43.62
C LEU A 571 -24.30 0.60 -45.13
N THR A 572 -23.41 1.36 -45.76
CA THR A 572 -23.35 1.44 -47.23
C THR A 572 -22.90 0.12 -47.83
N GLY A 573 -23.29 -0.17 -49.09
CA GLY A 573 -22.84 -1.37 -49.79
C GLY A 573 -21.30 -1.46 -49.89
N MET A 574 -20.62 -0.32 -49.97
CA MET A 574 -19.15 -0.25 -49.96
C MET A 574 -18.56 -0.62 -48.59
N ALA A 575 -19.15 -0.16 -47.49
CA ALA A 575 -18.73 -0.54 -46.15
C ALA A 575 -18.89 -2.05 -45.91
N ILE A 576 -20.01 -2.62 -46.39
CA ILE A 576 -20.28 -4.05 -46.33
C ILE A 576 -19.24 -4.84 -47.13
N SER A 577 -18.92 -4.42 -48.36
CA SER A 577 -17.97 -5.13 -49.21
C SER A 577 -16.54 -5.11 -48.66
N LYS A 578 -16.08 -3.95 -48.18
CA LYS A 578 -14.76 -3.81 -47.53
C LYS A 578 -14.67 -4.64 -46.25
N GLY A 579 -15.69 -4.57 -45.39
CA GLY A 579 -15.75 -5.34 -44.16
C GLY A 579 -15.77 -6.85 -44.41
N THR A 580 -16.57 -7.30 -45.38
CA THR A 580 -16.62 -8.71 -45.84
C THR A 580 -15.24 -9.19 -46.28
N LYS A 581 -14.53 -8.39 -47.09
CA LYS A 581 -13.18 -8.73 -47.57
C LYS A 581 -12.21 -8.87 -46.40
N LEU A 582 -12.26 -7.97 -45.43
CA LEU A 582 -11.40 -8.04 -44.24
C LEU A 582 -11.70 -9.29 -43.41
N LEU A 583 -12.98 -9.57 -43.08
CA LEU A 583 -13.35 -10.74 -42.29
C LEU A 583 -12.89 -12.05 -42.96
N ARG A 584 -13.08 -12.19 -44.28
CA ARG A 584 -12.58 -13.36 -45.02
C ARG A 584 -11.07 -13.48 -44.98
N SER A 585 -10.34 -12.37 -45.08
CA SER A 585 -8.87 -12.38 -44.99
C SER A 585 -8.35 -12.82 -43.63
N LYS A 586 -9.17 -12.72 -42.58
CA LYS A 586 -8.85 -13.11 -41.21
C LYS A 586 -9.40 -14.49 -40.83
N ALA A 587 -10.15 -15.15 -41.72
CA ALA A 587 -10.76 -16.44 -41.45
C ALA A 587 -9.75 -17.58 -41.54
N GLN A 588 -9.57 -18.31 -40.44
CA GLN A 588 -8.65 -19.45 -40.31
C GLN A 588 -9.40 -20.67 -39.77
N THR A 589 -8.93 -21.88 -40.11
CA THR A 589 -9.49 -23.12 -39.56
C THR A 589 -8.64 -23.56 -38.37
N VAL A 590 -9.28 -23.81 -37.22
CA VAL A 590 -8.63 -24.33 -36.01
C VAL A 590 -9.53 -25.38 -35.39
N LYS A 591 -9.06 -26.64 -35.31
CA LYS A 591 -9.76 -27.78 -34.66
C LYS A 591 -11.24 -27.88 -35.07
N ASN A 592 -11.50 -28.02 -36.38
CA ASN A 592 -12.85 -28.13 -37.00
C ASN A 592 -13.78 -26.92 -36.79
N LYS A 593 -13.24 -25.77 -36.38
CA LYS A 593 -13.97 -24.49 -36.33
C LYS A 593 -13.33 -23.49 -37.27
N LYS A 594 -14.16 -22.71 -37.98
CA LYS A 594 -13.69 -21.48 -38.60
C LYS A 594 -13.62 -20.39 -37.54
N LYS A 595 -12.50 -19.68 -37.47
CA LYS A 595 -12.26 -18.58 -36.56
C LYS A 595 -11.87 -17.32 -37.31
N ILE A 596 -12.41 -16.18 -36.89
CA ILE A 596 -11.99 -14.85 -37.34
C ILE A 596 -11.53 -14.09 -36.11
N TYR A 597 -10.27 -13.66 -36.09
CA TYR A 597 -9.74 -12.80 -35.02
C TYR A 597 -9.49 -11.39 -35.57
N LEU A 598 -10.09 -10.40 -34.91
CA LEU A 598 -9.99 -8.98 -35.23
C LEU A 598 -9.22 -8.29 -34.11
N ASP A 599 -7.95 -8.00 -34.39
CA ASP A 599 -7.09 -7.20 -33.52
C ASP A 599 -7.49 -5.72 -33.53
N LYS A 600 -6.89 -4.94 -32.60
CA LYS A 600 -7.11 -3.49 -32.46
C LYS A 600 -6.96 -2.73 -33.80
N ARG A 601 -6.03 -3.15 -34.68
CA ARG A 601 -5.82 -2.51 -36.00
C ARG A 601 -6.97 -2.80 -36.97
N SER A 602 -7.44 -4.04 -37.01
CA SER A 602 -8.59 -4.46 -37.82
C SER A 602 -9.84 -3.69 -37.39
N ILE A 603 -10.04 -3.47 -36.09
CA ILE A 603 -11.15 -2.67 -35.57
C ILE A 603 -11.05 -1.20 -36.01
N ARG A 604 -9.89 -0.56 -35.92
CA ARG A 604 -9.70 0.83 -36.44
C ARG A 604 -10.02 0.92 -37.92
N GLN A 605 -9.60 -0.07 -38.71
CA GLN A 605 -9.88 -0.14 -40.13
C GLN A 605 -11.38 -0.27 -40.41
N LEU A 606 -12.07 -1.19 -39.72
CA LEU A 606 -13.53 -1.35 -39.85
C LEU A 606 -14.28 -0.09 -39.44
N LYS A 607 -13.89 0.55 -38.33
CA LYS A 607 -14.49 1.81 -37.90
C LYS A 607 -14.38 2.90 -38.97
N LYS A 608 -13.21 3.02 -39.62
CA LYS A 608 -13.01 3.93 -40.76
C LYS A 608 -13.85 3.52 -41.98
N ASP A 609 -13.89 2.23 -42.30
CA ASP A 609 -14.63 1.70 -43.45
C ASP A 609 -16.15 1.73 -43.27
N SER A 610 -16.63 1.85 -42.03
CA SER A 610 -18.06 2.00 -41.73
C SER A 610 -18.67 3.25 -42.39
N GLY A 611 -17.85 4.28 -42.61
CA GLY A 611 -18.31 5.59 -43.11
C GLY A 611 -19.17 6.36 -42.11
N VAL A 612 -19.29 5.89 -40.86
CA VAL A 612 -20.03 6.58 -39.80
C VAL A 612 -19.19 7.75 -39.30
N ASP A 613 -19.74 8.95 -39.39
CA ASP A 613 -19.05 10.16 -38.95
C ASP A 613 -19.13 10.37 -37.43
N GLN A 614 -18.43 11.40 -36.94
CA GLN A 614 -18.41 11.73 -35.51
C GLN A 614 -19.76 12.24 -34.99
N ILE A 615 -20.61 12.81 -35.85
CA ILE A 615 -21.94 13.32 -35.45
C ILE A 615 -22.85 12.14 -35.13
N GLU A 616 -22.87 11.14 -36.00
CA GLU A 616 -23.66 9.93 -35.83
C GLU A 616 -23.13 9.08 -34.66
N LEU A 617 -21.81 8.98 -34.47
CA LEU A 617 -21.23 8.34 -33.27
C LEU A 617 -21.65 9.04 -31.97
N LYS A 618 -21.67 10.38 -31.95
CA LYS A 618 -22.20 11.15 -30.81
C LYS A 618 -23.69 10.91 -30.61
N ARG A 619 -24.49 10.84 -31.68
CA ARG A 619 -25.92 10.53 -31.59
C ARG A 619 -26.17 9.15 -30.99
N ILE A 620 -25.42 8.14 -31.44
CA ILE A 620 -25.48 6.78 -30.91
C ILE A 620 -25.07 6.76 -29.43
N SER A 621 -23.99 7.46 -29.07
CA SER A 621 -23.54 7.58 -27.68
C SER A 621 -24.63 8.19 -26.79
N ARG A 622 -25.27 9.27 -27.24
CA ARG A 622 -26.37 9.94 -26.52
C ARG A 622 -27.57 9.01 -26.34
N GLU A 623 -28.00 8.33 -27.39
CA GLU A 623 -29.12 7.38 -27.33
C GLU A 623 -28.83 6.26 -26.33
N ASN A 624 -27.62 5.70 -26.35
CA ASN A 624 -27.21 4.67 -25.41
C ASN A 624 -27.14 5.20 -23.97
N SER A 625 -26.66 6.44 -23.77
CA SER A 625 -26.62 7.10 -22.47
C SER A 625 -28.01 7.39 -21.89
N VAL A 626 -28.99 7.75 -22.74
CA VAL A 626 -30.39 7.92 -22.33
C VAL A 626 -30.96 6.59 -21.84
N ILE A 627 -30.84 5.52 -22.64
CA ILE A 627 -31.33 4.20 -22.25
C ILE A 627 -30.63 3.70 -20.98
N ALA A 628 -29.31 3.87 -20.88
CA ALA A 628 -28.56 3.48 -19.69
C ALA A 628 -29.03 4.26 -18.44
N SER A 629 -29.31 5.56 -18.58
CA SER A 629 -29.82 6.42 -17.51
C SER A 629 -31.23 6.06 -17.05
N GLU A 630 -32.06 5.52 -17.94
CA GLU A 630 -33.41 5.03 -17.63
C GLU A 630 -33.39 3.65 -16.99
N GLU A 631 -32.57 2.73 -17.50
CA GLU A 631 -32.50 1.37 -16.96
C GLU A 631 -31.81 1.32 -15.59
N ILE A 632 -30.85 2.20 -15.32
CA ILE A 632 -30.07 2.20 -14.07
C ILE A 632 -30.87 2.68 -12.85
N THR A 633 -31.97 3.42 -13.05
CA THR A 633 -32.87 3.81 -11.95
C THR A 633 -33.69 2.63 -11.43
N LEU A 634 -33.68 1.48 -12.13
CA LEU A 634 -34.27 0.23 -11.67
C LEU A 634 -33.39 -0.51 -10.63
N LEU A 635 -32.19 -0.01 -10.34
CA LEU A 635 -31.38 -0.52 -9.25
C LEU A 635 -32.03 -0.19 -7.90
N SER A 636 -32.16 -1.19 -7.04
CA SER A 636 -32.51 -0.97 -5.64
C SER A 636 -31.35 -0.35 -4.87
N ASN A 637 -31.61 0.09 -3.64
CA ASN A 637 -30.60 0.71 -2.77
C ASN A 637 -29.43 -0.22 -2.42
N ASN A 638 -29.62 -1.54 -2.50
CA ASN A 638 -28.55 -2.53 -2.34
C ASN A 638 -27.66 -2.68 -3.59
N GLY A 639 -27.97 -1.97 -4.67
CA GLY A 639 -27.20 -2.00 -5.92
C GLY A 639 -27.45 -3.18 -6.84
N SER A 640 -28.47 -4.01 -6.58
CA SER A 640 -28.92 -5.04 -7.52
C SER A 640 -30.19 -4.63 -8.28
N THR A 641 -30.48 -5.32 -9.38
CA THR A 641 -31.73 -5.19 -10.14
C THR A 641 -32.51 -6.48 -9.97
N ASN A 642 -33.79 -6.38 -9.63
CA ASN A 642 -34.63 -7.58 -9.46
C ASN A 642 -34.76 -8.38 -10.78
N SER A 643 -35.08 -9.66 -10.65
CA SER A 643 -35.13 -10.60 -11.78
C SER A 643 -36.17 -10.23 -12.85
N SER A 644 -37.31 -9.65 -12.47
CA SER A 644 -38.35 -9.22 -13.41
C SER A 644 -37.91 -8.04 -14.27
N ASN A 645 -37.27 -7.03 -13.69
CA ASN A 645 -36.70 -5.90 -14.42
C ASN A 645 -35.55 -6.35 -15.33
N LEU A 646 -34.67 -7.24 -14.85
CA LEU A 646 -33.63 -7.84 -15.68
C LEU A 646 -34.23 -8.60 -16.87
N ALA A 647 -35.31 -9.35 -16.67
CA ALA A 647 -36.00 -10.05 -17.75
C ALA A 647 -36.57 -9.08 -18.79
N ILE A 648 -37.16 -7.95 -18.37
CA ILE A 648 -37.65 -6.90 -19.28
C ILE A 648 -36.50 -6.35 -20.13
N ILE A 649 -35.38 -5.97 -19.50
CA ILE A 649 -34.19 -5.45 -20.19
C ILE A 649 -33.63 -6.48 -21.19
N LYS A 650 -33.50 -7.73 -20.77
CA LYS A 650 -32.94 -8.82 -21.58
C LYS A 650 -33.87 -9.28 -22.71
N ASN A 651 -35.19 -9.18 -22.53
CA ASN A 651 -36.17 -9.57 -23.55
C ASN A 651 -36.43 -8.48 -24.60
N LYS A 652 -36.01 -7.22 -24.36
CA LYS A 652 -36.01 -6.19 -25.39
C LYS A 652 -34.96 -6.53 -26.46
N SER A 653 -35.41 -6.83 -27.68
CA SER A 653 -34.51 -7.17 -28.80
C SER A 653 -33.65 -5.97 -29.19
N MET A 654 -32.32 -6.18 -29.28
CA MET A 654 -31.35 -5.20 -29.78
C MET A 654 -30.10 -5.91 -30.26
N SER A 655 -29.21 -5.22 -30.99
CA SER A 655 -27.93 -5.80 -31.38
C SER A 655 -27.05 -6.05 -30.14
N ALA A 656 -26.25 -7.12 -30.17
CA ALA A 656 -25.33 -7.46 -29.09
C ALA A 656 -24.41 -6.28 -28.74
N GLY A 657 -23.86 -5.59 -29.74
CA GLY A 657 -23.01 -4.44 -29.52
C GLY A 657 -23.70 -3.23 -28.88
N LYS A 658 -24.98 -2.98 -29.18
CA LYS A 658 -25.76 -1.93 -28.48
C LYS A 658 -25.94 -2.27 -27.00
N ARG A 659 -26.25 -3.54 -26.70
CA ARG A 659 -26.39 -4.01 -25.31
C ARG A 659 -25.07 -3.86 -24.54
N ILE A 660 -23.95 -4.26 -25.14
CA ILE A 660 -22.61 -4.09 -24.55
C ILE A 660 -22.33 -2.60 -24.29
N ALA A 661 -22.63 -1.72 -25.25
CA ALA A 661 -22.40 -0.28 -25.10
C ALA A 661 -23.25 0.34 -23.97
N ILE A 662 -24.53 -0.02 -23.88
CA ILE A 662 -25.43 0.43 -22.80
C ILE A 662 -24.91 -0.03 -21.43
N GLY A 663 -24.61 -1.32 -21.27
CA GLY A 663 -24.08 -1.83 -19.99
C GLY A 663 -22.71 -1.25 -19.65
N SER A 664 -21.86 -0.98 -20.64
CA SER A 664 -20.57 -0.31 -20.44
C SER A 664 -20.74 1.12 -19.90
N LYS A 665 -21.75 1.87 -20.34
CA LYS A 665 -22.05 3.20 -19.77
C LYS A 665 -22.37 3.12 -18.28
N LYS A 666 -23.12 2.09 -17.86
CA LYS A 666 -23.46 1.83 -16.46
C LYS A 666 -22.23 1.40 -15.64
N ILE A 667 -21.38 0.51 -16.17
CA ILE A 667 -20.11 0.13 -15.53
C ILE A 667 -19.23 1.37 -15.31
N ILE A 668 -19.07 2.20 -16.35
CA ILE A 668 -18.28 3.44 -16.29
C ILE A 668 -18.82 4.39 -15.22
N SER A 669 -20.14 4.62 -15.17
CA SER A 669 -20.72 5.51 -14.17
C SER A 669 -20.52 4.97 -12.76
N THR A 670 -20.71 3.67 -12.57
CA THR A 670 -20.59 3.02 -11.26
C THR A 670 -19.18 3.11 -10.73
N ILE A 671 -18.18 2.66 -11.48
CA ILE A 671 -16.78 2.68 -11.01
C ILE A 671 -16.29 4.12 -10.77
N SER A 672 -16.77 5.08 -11.55
CA SER A 672 -16.43 6.49 -11.36
C SER A 672 -17.12 7.11 -10.14
N MET A 673 -18.39 6.77 -9.86
CA MET A 673 -19.19 7.45 -8.83
C MET A 673 -19.35 6.73 -7.51
N LEU A 674 -19.02 5.44 -7.43
CA LEU A 674 -19.15 4.69 -6.18
C LEU A 674 -18.32 5.29 -5.05
N GLY A 675 -17.25 6.03 -5.36
CA GLY A 675 -16.52 6.77 -4.34
C GLY A 675 -17.21 8.06 -3.88
N ALA A 676 -18.04 8.67 -4.71
CA ALA A 676 -18.54 10.03 -4.48
C ALA A 676 -20.05 10.09 -4.14
N MET A 677 -20.61 9.00 -3.60
CA MET A 677 -21.99 8.96 -3.15
C MET A 677 -22.17 9.80 -1.88
N THR A 678 -23.36 10.36 -1.76
CA THR A 678 -23.70 11.31 -0.71
C THR A 678 -24.95 10.81 0.00
N LEU A 679 -25.08 11.17 1.28
CA LEU A 679 -26.15 10.69 2.16
C LEU A 679 -27.55 11.00 1.62
N GLY A 680 -28.44 10.01 1.68
CA GLY A 680 -29.85 10.15 1.32
C GLY A 680 -30.14 10.05 -0.18
N MET A 681 -29.13 9.92 -1.03
CA MET A 681 -29.35 9.70 -2.46
C MET A 681 -29.50 8.22 -2.81
N GLN A 682 -30.47 7.90 -3.68
CA GLN A 682 -30.59 6.55 -4.25
C GLN A 682 -29.47 6.31 -5.26
N LEU A 683 -28.86 5.12 -5.21
CA LEU A 683 -27.73 4.76 -6.06
C LEU A 683 -28.07 4.94 -7.55
N GLY A 684 -29.23 4.42 -8.00
CA GLY A 684 -29.67 4.54 -9.40
C GLY A 684 -29.72 5.98 -9.90
N ASP A 685 -30.18 6.93 -9.08
CA ASP A 685 -30.28 8.34 -9.44
C ASP A 685 -28.91 9.01 -9.58
N ILE A 686 -27.97 8.73 -8.67
CA ILE A 686 -26.59 9.25 -8.75
C ILE A 686 -25.92 8.76 -10.03
N LEU A 687 -26.05 7.47 -10.32
CA LEU A 687 -25.43 6.87 -11.50
C LEU A 687 -26.05 7.43 -12.78
N SER A 688 -27.38 7.59 -12.82
CA SER A 688 -28.10 8.24 -13.93
C SER A 688 -27.61 9.68 -14.16
N LYS A 689 -27.46 10.47 -13.09
CA LYS A 689 -26.89 11.83 -13.17
C LYS A 689 -25.48 11.83 -13.75
N TYR A 690 -24.63 10.89 -13.35
CA TYR A 690 -23.27 10.83 -13.88
C TYR A 690 -23.21 10.36 -15.34
N ILE A 691 -24.06 9.42 -15.75
CA ILE A 691 -24.17 9.05 -17.17
C ILE A 691 -24.49 10.29 -18.01
N ARG A 692 -25.46 11.10 -17.58
CA ARG A 692 -25.83 12.36 -18.25
C ARG A 692 -24.71 13.39 -18.20
N ALA A 693 -24.06 13.56 -17.05
CA ALA A 693 -22.92 14.47 -16.86
C ALA A 693 -21.79 14.16 -17.84
N LYS A 694 -21.38 12.88 -17.93
CA LYS A 694 -20.32 12.43 -18.84
C LYS A 694 -20.71 12.57 -20.31
N GLU A 695 -21.97 12.38 -20.67
CA GLU A 695 -22.43 12.54 -22.06
C GLU A 695 -22.49 14.02 -22.48
N ASN A 696 -22.81 14.92 -21.55
CA ASN A 696 -22.95 16.35 -21.80
C ASN A 696 -21.68 17.15 -21.48
N ASP A 697 -20.63 16.50 -20.96
CA ASP A 697 -19.41 17.15 -20.42
C ASP A 697 -19.73 18.21 -19.34
N ASP A 698 -20.77 17.95 -18.54
CA ASP A 698 -21.23 18.83 -17.45
C ASP A 698 -21.12 18.13 -16.10
N TYR A 699 -20.02 18.41 -15.40
CA TYR A 699 -19.70 17.83 -14.09
C TYR A 699 -20.04 18.76 -12.92
N SER A 700 -20.79 19.84 -13.14
CA SER A 700 -21.08 20.86 -12.12
C SER A 700 -21.66 20.28 -10.82
N ALA A 701 -22.61 19.35 -10.97
CA ALA A 701 -23.29 18.65 -9.87
C ALA A 701 -22.54 17.43 -9.32
N ILE A 702 -21.36 17.09 -9.88
CA ILE A 702 -20.60 15.90 -9.46
C ILE A 702 -19.67 16.28 -8.28
N PRO A 703 -19.77 15.59 -7.13
CA PRO A 703 -19.01 15.91 -5.91
C PRO A 703 -17.48 15.77 -6.03
N GLY A 704 -16.98 15.00 -7.01
CA GLY A 704 -15.54 14.77 -7.22
C GLY A 704 -14.92 13.80 -6.21
N ILE A 705 -13.64 13.50 -6.41
CA ILE A 705 -12.92 12.46 -5.65
C ILE A 705 -12.76 12.81 -4.15
N ASN A 706 -12.72 14.10 -3.80
CA ASN A 706 -12.50 14.51 -2.41
C ASN A 706 -13.65 14.06 -1.49
N LYS A 707 -14.88 13.95 -2.00
CA LYS A 707 -15.99 13.38 -1.20
C LYS A 707 -15.81 11.89 -0.90
N PHE A 708 -15.11 11.16 -1.75
CA PHE A 708 -14.68 9.80 -1.43
C PHE A 708 -13.59 9.80 -0.37
N MET A 709 -12.63 10.71 -0.51
CA MET A 709 -11.52 10.83 0.43
C MET A 709 -12.02 11.12 1.84
N ASP A 710 -13.03 11.98 2.00
CA ASP A 710 -13.69 12.22 3.29
C ASP A 710 -14.15 10.92 3.96
N GLN A 711 -14.69 9.95 3.20
CA GLN A 711 -15.10 8.65 3.71
C GLN A 711 -13.92 7.78 4.13
N CYS A 712 -12.80 7.89 3.41
CA CYS A 712 -11.59 7.10 3.62
C CYS A 712 -10.85 7.51 4.91
N ILE A 713 -10.69 8.81 5.13
CA ILE A 713 -9.89 9.34 6.25
C ILE A 713 -10.74 9.78 7.47
N GLY A 714 -12.08 9.78 7.34
CA GLY A 714 -12.98 10.25 8.41
C GLY A 714 -12.71 9.58 9.76
N ALA A 715 -12.56 8.26 9.75
CA ALA A 715 -12.26 7.42 10.90
C ALA A 715 -10.75 7.17 11.11
N MET A 716 -9.88 7.71 10.25
CA MET A 716 -8.42 7.52 10.27
C MET A 716 -7.71 8.86 10.11
N ARG A 717 -7.43 9.55 11.21
CA ARG A 717 -6.96 10.94 11.20
C ARG A 717 -5.51 11.10 11.59
N TRP A 718 -4.91 12.13 11.03
CA TRP A 718 -3.62 12.68 11.43
C TRP A 718 -3.81 13.75 12.52
N PRO A 719 -2.74 14.15 13.24
CA PRO A 719 -2.77 15.24 14.22
C PRO A 719 -2.90 16.64 13.57
N ASP A 720 -3.94 16.79 12.76
CA ASP A 720 -4.35 18.06 12.17
C ASP A 720 -5.87 18.03 11.95
N GLU A 721 -6.62 18.25 13.04
CA GLU A 721 -8.08 18.04 13.13
C GLU A 721 -8.89 18.82 12.08
N ASN A 722 -8.31 19.88 11.52
CA ASN A 722 -8.95 20.79 10.56
C ASN A 722 -8.42 20.63 9.12
N SER A 723 -7.59 19.64 8.84
CA SER A 723 -7.02 19.45 7.50
C SER A 723 -7.81 18.41 6.71
N GLU A 724 -8.09 18.76 5.46
CA GLU A 724 -8.68 17.86 4.46
C GLU A 724 -7.59 17.39 3.49
N LEU A 725 -7.64 16.13 3.07
CA LEU A 725 -6.76 15.63 2.01
C LEU A 725 -7.35 15.97 0.64
N LYS A 726 -6.79 16.98 -0.02
CA LYS A 726 -7.13 17.33 -1.40
C LYS A 726 -6.41 16.43 -2.38
N VAL A 727 -7.14 15.52 -2.99
CA VAL A 727 -6.62 14.55 -3.94
C VAL A 727 -6.39 15.21 -5.29
N ASN A 728 -5.17 15.07 -5.81
CA ASN A 728 -4.77 15.49 -7.16
C ASN A 728 -4.13 14.35 -7.96
N PHE A 729 -4.00 13.17 -7.36
CA PHE A 729 -3.47 11.96 -7.97
C PHE A 729 -4.41 10.79 -7.67
N ALA A 730 -4.84 10.05 -8.68
CA ALA A 730 -5.57 8.80 -8.48
C ALA A 730 -5.32 7.85 -9.65
N LYS A 731 -4.93 6.60 -9.37
CA LYS A 731 -4.83 5.54 -10.38
C LYS A 731 -4.81 4.14 -9.77
N LEU A 732 -5.05 3.14 -10.62
CA LEU A 732 -4.78 1.75 -10.30
C LEU A 732 -3.29 1.45 -10.57
N GLN A 733 -2.59 0.90 -9.58
CA GLN A 733 -1.19 0.46 -9.67
C GLN A 733 -0.89 -0.57 -8.57
N GLY A 734 -1.32 -1.82 -8.73
CA GLY A 734 -1.30 -2.85 -7.68
C GLY A 734 -2.29 -2.63 -6.53
N ILE A 735 -2.67 -1.37 -6.31
CA ILE A 735 -3.68 -0.87 -5.38
C ILE A 735 -4.43 0.29 -6.07
N TYR A 736 -5.59 0.70 -5.57
CA TYR A 736 -6.15 2.00 -5.92
C TYR A 736 -5.51 3.05 -5.02
N LEU A 737 -4.59 3.84 -5.59
CA LEU A 737 -3.80 4.83 -4.87
C LEU A 737 -4.37 6.23 -5.10
N LEU A 738 -4.70 6.91 -4.01
CA LEU A 738 -5.17 8.29 -3.98
C LEU A 738 -4.11 9.16 -3.30
N GLY A 739 -3.47 10.07 -4.03
CA GLY A 739 -2.43 10.96 -3.52
C GLY A 739 -2.90 12.41 -3.48
N GLY A 740 -2.44 13.17 -2.49
CA GLY A 740 -2.85 14.57 -2.34
C GLY A 740 -2.06 15.38 -1.32
N THR A 741 -2.56 16.58 -1.09
CA THR A 741 -2.01 17.54 -0.11
C THR A 741 -3.01 17.74 1.01
N LEU A 742 -2.53 17.78 2.25
CA LEU A 742 -3.33 18.17 3.41
C LEU A 742 -3.42 19.69 3.41
N GLU A 743 -4.65 20.20 3.30
CA GLU A 743 -4.94 21.64 3.29
C GLU A 743 -5.86 21.98 4.47
N LYS A 744 -5.55 23.09 5.15
CA LYS A 744 -6.40 23.58 6.25
C LYS A 744 -7.74 24.05 5.70
N ASN A 745 -8.81 23.63 6.35
CA ASN A 745 -10.15 24.08 6.04
C ASN A 745 -10.37 25.51 6.59
N ASN A 746 -10.29 26.52 5.72
CA ASN A 746 -10.49 27.92 6.12
C ASN A 746 -11.96 28.28 6.46
N GLU A 747 -12.91 27.37 6.22
CA GLU A 747 -14.35 27.63 6.44
C GLU A 747 -14.77 27.71 7.92
N PHE A 748 -13.98 27.16 8.86
CA PHE A 748 -14.29 27.26 10.29
C PHE A 748 -14.02 28.65 10.90
N ASN A 749 -13.16 29.47 10.28
CA ASN A 749 -12.86 30.81 10.78
C ASN A 749 -13.98 31.84 10.50
N ILE A 750 -14.96 31.53 9.66
CA ILE A 750 -16.05 32.45 9.32
C ILE A 750 -17.23 32.34 10.31
N LYS A 751 -17.37 31.21 11.02
CA LYS A 751 -18.46 31.01 12.00
C LYS A 751 -18.15 31.47 13.43
N GLN A 752 -16.92 31.91 13.72
CA GLN A 752 -16.58 32.52 15.02
C GLN A 752 -16.54 34.05 15.00
N ASN A 753 -16.74 34.68 13.84
CA ASN A 753 -16.75 36.14 13.67
C ASN A 753 -18.12 36.71 13.23
N ASN A 754 -19.22 35.97 13.43
CA ASN A 754 -20.58 36.46 13.25
C ASN A 754 -21.40 36.30 14.51
#